data_AF-A0A3Q0KSS9-F1
#
_entry.id   AF-A0A3Q0KSS9-F1
#
_cell.length_a   1.000
_cell.length_b   1.000
_cell.length_c   1.000
_cell.angle_alpha   90.00
_cell.angle_beta   90.00
_cell.angle_gamma   90.00
#
_symmetry.space_group_name_H-M   'P 1'
#
loop_
_entity.id
_entity.type
_entity.pdbx_description
1 polymer ?
#
loop_
_entity_poly.entity_id
_entity_poly.type
_entity_poly.pdbx_seq_one_letter_code
_entity_poly.pdbx_strand_id
1 'polypeptide(L)'
;MLCYLGRSHFLNTPILRPYQSLLLPYYRKMEKRTQPKWVTPVQNVQNGQLPNLYLYNSLTSQKDLFIPQDGRHVKWYTCGPTVYDVSHLGHARTYVAFDVIRRVLMDYFNFKVTYVLNITDIDDKIIKRARQNHLISDYQLKNPDLATVIGDITKGIQRIKSKIPSETDPDKKAHLNSEVDRLTSLLSTVPLDEENPANYLILNARDAIADTLDAAYGASISDHQIFEALARHFEKEYLVDMECLNIIPPSVLVRVTEYIDPIIKYVKQIIDNGFAYVVPSGSVYFDTNRFASSPMHFYAKLVPTAYGDTSQLESGEGELCITGEKKSSNDFALWKASKPGEPSWPSPWGKGRPGWHIECSVMASDILGDTLDIHSGGVDLKFPHHDNELAQSEAYFGHSHWVNYFLHSGHLTISGCKMSKSLKNFITIRDALKTHTSRQIRLIFLLHSWRDTMDYSVDTLAEAVGFEKQLIDFLYTCSNIQFLAKQSLSNKQYLEETEDSDFKQTLVDIQHKVYDALCDSCDTRSVLDCIKVLMSEADSRIFSRIEPNKRISNLADDAFATGRFILQLLRIFGVADHTAVAAGSPVPSGATIAGGKVPEHHENIPLREADESAFGFRSWLSLDRLTEERLISSVHKSLEASSIFIQAIIHEGDTFKEIVDTFACEMQKQYGIDLFNVESDGRQSLECILKTTNQTSLSESTCIPHGLEINVWPVVLNFLHILVSVRNTIRKILSSGSITDSSCKKRLYEACDRFRDIDLVNSGIRLQDRATAIDLSRGLDISPFIGLVDKKFLISEHSESKTKRVETKVIKEIVKQETGHIPPWELFLSEVDKYSKFDSKGMPTHDASGNELTKSALKKLQKLYIAQEKRHAAFLKSKE
;
A
#
# COMPACT_ATOMS: atom_id res chain seq x y z
N MET A 1 75.09 18.29 -61.57
CA MET A 1 76.30 18.98 -62.07
C MET A 1 75.92 20.40 -62.51
N LEU A 2 75.37 21.20 -61.55
CA LEU A 2 74.90 22.60 -61.64
C LEU A 2 73.78 22.83 -62.70
N CYS A 3 72.81 23.74 -62.60
CA CYS A 3 72.30 24.70 -61.59
C CYS A 3 71.01 25.33 -62.17
N TYR A 4 70.39 26.23 -61.39
CA TYR A 4 69.39 27.25 -61.76
C TYR A 4 67.90 26.86 -61.75
N LEU A 5 67.20 27.36 -60.73
CA LEU A 5 65.77 27.15 -60.43
C LEU A 5 64.90 27.86 -61.50
N GLY A 6 64.27 27.08 -62.39
CA GLY A 6 63.61 27.61 -63.59
C GLY A 6 62.22 27.02 -63.83
N ARG A 7 61.22 27.90 -63.70
CA ARG A 7 60.01 28.08 -64.53
C ARG A 7 59.49 26.85 -65.30
N SER A 8 58.26 26.43 -64.99
CA SER A 8 57.32 25.99 -66.04
C SER A 8 55.88 26.35 -65.68
N HIS A 9 55.25 27.02 -66.64
CA HIS A 9 53.82 27.29 -66.74
C HIS A 9 53.06 25.98 -66.91
N PHE A 10 51.88 25.83 -66.29
CA PHE A 10 50.71 25.24 -66.95
C PHE A 10 49.41 25.76 -66.31
N LEU A 11 48.73 26.64 -67.06
CA LEU A 11 47.28 26.81 -67.21
C LEU A 11 46.37 26.71 -65.96
N ASN A 12 46.03 27.86 -65.37
CA ASN A 12 44.80 28.02 -64.57
C ASN A 12 43.89 29.03 -65.28
N THR A 13 42.81 28.55 -65.91
CA THR A 13 41.69 29.34 -66.44
C THR A 13 40.38 28.84 -65.81
N PRO A 14 39.33 29.68 -65.72
CA PRO A 14 38.58 29.84 -64.48
C PRO A 14 37.40 28.88 -64.36
N ILE A 15 37.30 28.21 -63.21
CA ILE A 15 36.09 27.47 -62.82
C ILE A 15 35.10 28.49 -62.24
N LEU A 16 33.94 28.54 -62.90
CA LEU A 16 32.76 29.33 -62.59
C LEU A 16 32.45 29.44 -61.09
N ARG A 17 32.24 30.68 -60.62
CA ARG A 17 31.66 30.96 -59.31
C ARG A 17 30.27 30.30 -59.23
N PRO A 18 29.97 29.50 -58.20
CA PRO A 18 28.64 28.94 -58.02
C PRO A 18 27.70 30.02 -57.50
N TYR A 19 26.72 30.39 -58.34
CA TYR A 19 25.47 31.00 -57.90
C TYR A 19 24.66 29.93 -57.15
N GLN A 20 24.90 29.79 -55.85
CA GLN A 20 23.94 29.13 -54.95
C GLN A 20 23.80 29.98 -53.69
N SER A 21 23.00 31.04 -53.83
CA SER A 21 22.36 31.69 -52.70
C SER A 21 20.86 31.48 -52.85
N LEU A 22 20.21 31.14 -51.73
CA LEU A 22 18.76 31.12 -51.50
C LEU A 22 18.00 29.82 -51.82
N LEU A 23 18.39 28.73 -51.16
CA LEU A 23 17.43 27.70 -50.73
C LEU A 23 17.74 27.32 -49.27
N LEU A 24 17.42 28.22 -48.34
CA LEU A 24 17.15 27.77 -46.97
C LEU A 24 15.80 27.06 -47.02
N PRO A 25 15.73 25.74 -46.78
CA PRO A 25 14.46 25.03 -46.79
C PRO A 25 13.59 25.65 -45.71
N TYR A 26 12.40 26.06 -46.14
CA TYR A 26 11.29 26.44 -45.28
C TYR A 26 10.99 25.21 -44.40
N TYR A 27 11.69 25.09 -43.27
CA TYR A 27 11.28 24.24 -42.16
C TYR A 27 9.98 24.84 -41.66
N ARG A 28 8.88 24.51 -42.34
CA ARG A 28 7.54 24.57 -41.77
C ARG A 28 7.66 23.69 -40.53
N LYS A 29 7.84 24.31 -39.35
CA LYS A 29 7.57 23.64 -38.08
C LYS A 29 6.18 23.06 -38.26
N MET A 30 6.08 21.75 -38.47
CA MET A 30 4.80 21.07 -38.30
C MET A 30 4.36 21.46 -36.89
N GLU A 31 3.22 22.14 -36.78
CA GLU A 31 2.62 22.39 -35.47
C GLU A 31 2.53 21.04 -34.76
N LYS A 32 3.03 20.98 -33.51
CA LYS A 32 2.93 19.75 -32.73
C LYS A 32 1.47 19.36 -32.69
N ARG A 33 1.13 18.13 -33.11
CA ARG A 33 -0.23 17.60 -32.98
C ARG A 33 -0.66 17.78 -31.52
N THR A 34 -1.82 18.39 -31.31
CA THR A 34 -2.43 18.57 -29.98
C THR A 34 -3.64 17.67 -29.84
N GLN A 35 -4.10 17.48 -28.61
CA GLN A 35 -5.31 16.68 -28.35
C GLN A 35 -6.52 17.33 -29.05
N PRO A 36 -7.40 16.55 -29.68
CA PRO A 36 -8.63 17.09 -30.26
C PRO A 36 -9.51 17.72 -29.19
N LYS A 37 -10.44 18.59 -29.58
CA LYS A 37 -11.37 19.21 -28.64
C LYS A 37 -12.22 18.13 -27.96
N TRP A 38 -12.02 17.94 -26.66
CA TRP A 38 -12.88 17.10 -25.83
C TRP A 38 -14.20 17.81 -25.55
N VAL A 39 -15.29 17.04 -25.48
CA VAL A 39 -16.64 17.54 -25.24
C VAL A 39 -17.15 16.92 -23.95
N THR A 40 -17.62 17.75 -23.03
CA THR A 40 -18.21 17.27 -21.79
C THR A 40 -19.44 16.40 -22.07
N PRO A 41 -19.57 15.21 -21.46
CA PRO A 41 -20.70 14.33 -21.71
C PRO A 41 -22.03 14.97 -21.32
N VAL A 42 -23.08 14.66 -22.06
CA VAL A 42 -24.46 15.06 -21.74
C VAL A 42 -25.15 13.88 -21.07
N GLN A 43 -25.82 14.12 -19.94
CA GLN A 43 -26.61 13.05 -19.29
C GLN A 43 -27.82 12.69 -20.16
N ASN A 44 -27.96 11.41 -20.48
CA ASN A 44 -29.14 10.85 -21.14
C ASN A 44 -30.36 10.86 -20.22
N VAL A 45 -30.13 10.75 -18.91
CA VAL A 45 -31.17 10.70 -17.88
C VAL A 45 -30.79 11.62 -16.71
N GLN A 46 -31.64 12.61 -16.40
CA GLN A 46 -31.46 13.49 -15.24
C GLN A 46 -32.01 12.82 -13.97
N ASN A 47 -31.16 12.06 -13.27
CA ASN A 47 -31.53 11.33 -12.05
C ASN A 47 -30.99 12.00 -10.77
N GLY A 48 -31.28 13.30 -10.61
CA GLY A 48 -30.91 14.09 -9.44
C GLY A 48 -29.57 14.82 -9.58
N GLN A 49 -29.21 15.58 -8.54
CA GLN A 49 -27.99 16.38 -8.51
C GLN A 49 -26.75 15.47 -8.43
N LEU A 50 -25.70 15.84 -9.15
CA LEU A 50 -24.38 15.19 -9.09
C LEU A 50 -23.41 15.99 -8.20
N PRO A 51 -22.42 15.31 -7.56
CA PRO A 51 -21.33 16.00 -6.89
C PRO A 51 -20.50 16.81 -7.89
N ASN A 52 -19.84 17.87 -7.42
CA ASN A 52 -18.85 18.61 -8.19
C ASN A 52 -17.51 17.85 -8.25
N LEU A 53 -17.56 16.59 -8.68
CA LEU A 53 -16.42 15.68 -8.72
C LEU A 53 -15.66 15.86 -10.02
N TYR A 54 -14.36 16.16 -9.93
CA TYR A 54 -13.45 16.23 -11.06
C TYR A 54 -12.57 14.99 -11.09
N LEU A 55 -12.24 14.48 -12.28
CA LEU A 55 -11.27 13.40 -12.46
C LEU A 55 -10.18 13.85 -13.43
N TYR A 56 -8.93 13.49 -13.15
CA TYR A 56 -7.85 13.71 -14.09
C TYR A 56 -8.03 12.85 -15.35
N ASN A 57 -8.38 13.49 -16.46
CA ASN A 57 -8.69 12.85 -17.71
C ASN A 57 -7.49 12.91 -18.66
N SER A 58 -7.02 11.75 -19.11
CA SER A 58 -5.87 11.69 -20.01
C SER A 58 -6.19 12.19 -21.42
N LEU A 59 -7.46 12.28 -21.83
CA LEU A 59 -7.87 12.87 -23.11
C LEU A 59 -7.66 14.38 -23.17
N THR A 60 -7.65 15.06 -22.03
CA THR A 60 -7.45 16.53 -21.92
C THR A 60 -6.15 16.88 -21.19
N SER A 61 -5.53 15.90 -20.54
CA SER A 61 -4.40 16.06 -19.62
C SER A 61 -4.68 17.03 -18.46
N GLN A 62 -5.96 17.18 -18.09
CA GLN A 62 -6.45 18.09 -17.06
C GLN A 62 -7.50 17.40 -16.18
N LYS A 63 -7.93 18.08 -15.11
CA LYS A 63 -9.04 17.62 -14.28
C LYS A 63 -10.35 18.11 -14.90
N ASP A 64 -11.19 17.20 -15.36
CA ASP A 64 -12.49 17.50 -15.95
C ASP A 64 -13.62 17.12 -15.01
N LEU A 65 -14.72 17.90 -15.04
CA LEU A 65 -15.93 17.58 -14.29
C LEU A 65 -16.45 16.21 -14.75
N PHE A 66 -16.68 15.30 -13.81
CA PHE A 66 -17.13 13.94 -14.06
C PHE A 66 -18.66 13.87 -14.17
N ILE A 67 -19.14 13.52 -15.36
CA ILE A 67 -20.56 13.38 -15.68
C ILE A 67 -20.78 12.02 -16.33
N PRO A 68 -21.36 11.03 -15.63
CA PRO A 68 -21.75 9.78 -16.25
C PRO A 68 -22.97 9.96 -17.16
N GLN A 69 -22.99 9.23 -18.29
CA GLN A 69 -24.04 9.34 -19.30
C GLN A 69 -25.41 8.90 -18.76
N ASP A 70 -25.46 7.82 -17.97
CA ASP A 70 -26.70 7.17 -17.53
C ASP A 70 -27.06 7.54 -16.08
N GLY A 71 -27.12 8.85 -15.80
CA GLY A 71 -27.58 9.39 -14.52
C GLY A 71 -26.57 9.19 -13.38
N ARG A 72 -26.71 8.09 -12.62
CA ARG A 72 -25.78 7.71 -11.54
C ARG A 72 -25.04 6.40 -11.82
N HIS A 73 -25.33 5.78 -12.96
CA HIS A 73 -24.71 4.54 -13.39
C HIS A 73 -23.43 4.88 -14.17
N VAL A 74 -22.30 4.37 -13.69
CA VAL A 74 -20.99 4.52 -14.31
C VAL A 74 -20.62 3.22 -15.02
N LYS A 75 -20.37 3.30 -16.32
CA LYS A 75 -19.81 2.23 -17.16
C LYS A 75 -18.29 2.35 -17.16
N TRP A 76 -17.60 1.39 -16.54
CA TRP A 76 -16.15 1.42 -16.37
C TRP A 76 -15.51 0.15 -16.92
N TYR A 77 -14.61 0.28 -17.90
CA TYR A 77 -13.72 -0.78 -18.34
C TYR A 77 -12.25 -0.55 -17.90
N THR A 78 -11.58 -1.61 -17.44
CA THR A 78 -10.14 -1.57 -17.09
C THR A 78 -9.40 -2.66 -17.83
N CYS A 79 -8.26 -2.32 -18.44
CA CYS A 79 -7.35 -3.31 -18.99
C CYS A 79 -6.72 -4.13 -17.84
N GLY A 80 -7.00 -5.43 -17.82
CA GLY A 80 -6.43 -6.35 -16.86
C GLY A 80 -5.13 -7.02 -17.34
N PRO A 81 -4.65 -8.04 -16.61
CA PRO A 81 -3.31 -8.57 -16.80
C PRO A 81 -3.21 -9.53 -17.99
N THR A 82 -2.03 -9.54 -18.62
CA THR A 82 -1.57 -10.67 -19.42
C THR A 82 -1.05 -11.77 -18.49
N VAL A 83 -1.74 -12.91 -18.42
CA VAL A 83 -1.49 -13.97 -17.42
C VAL A 83 -0.43 -14.98 -17.87
N TYR A 84 0.82 -14.52 -18.00
CA TYR A 84 1.96 -15.38 -18.39
C TYR A 84 2.92 -15.72 -17.25
N ASP A 85 2.85 -15.00 -16.13
CA ASP A 85 3.76 -15.12 -14.99
C ASP A 85 3.22 -14.35 -13.75
N VAL A 86 3.82 -14.54 -12.57
CA VAL A 86 3.37 -13.99 -11.27
C VAL A 86 3.18 -12.46 -11.24
N SER A 87 2.27 -11.96 -10.41
CA SER A 87 2.04 -10.52 -10.28
C SER A 87 3.06 -9.83 -9.37
N HIS A 88 3.38 -8.57 -9.69
CA HIS A 88 4.34 -7.75 -8.93
C HIS A 88 3.72 -6.46 -8.40
N LEU A 89 4.45 -5.75 -7.53
CA LEU A 89 3.95 -4.52 -6.90
C LEU A 89 3.56 -3.42 -7.90
N GLY A 90 4.17 -3.37 -9.08
CA GLY A 90 3.70 -2.49 -10.17
C GLY A 90 2.24 -2.77 -10.60
N HIS A 91 1.80 -4.04 -10.64
CA HIS A 91 0.39 -4.38 -10.86
C HIS A 91 -0.45 -3.97 -9.65
N ALA A 92 0.03 -4.24 -8.44
CA ALA A 92 -0.67 -3.84 -7.21
C ALA A 92 -0.96 -2.32 -7.18
N ARG A 93 0.02 -1.48 -7.57
CA ARG A 93 -0.15 -0.02 -7.66
C ARG A 93 -1.34 0.36 -8.55
N THR A 94 -1.42 -0.26 -9.73
CA THR A 94 -2.48 0.01 -10.71
C THR A 94 -3.84 -0.42 -10.18
N TYR A 95 -3.98 -1.68 -9.75
CA TYR A 95 -5.28 -2.21 -9.35
C TYR A 95 -5.77 -1.67 -8.00
N VAL A 96 -4.87 -1.38 -7.04
CA VAL A 96 -5.27 -0.71 -5.78
C VAL A 96 -5.72 0.73 -6.05
N ALA A 97 -5.05 1.46 -6.96
CA ALA A 97 -5.48 2.82 -7.30
C ALA A 97 -6.92 2.84 -7.85
N PHE A 98 -7.23 1.96 -8.81
CA PHE A 98 -8.58 1.88 -9.39
C PHE A 98 -9.61 1.29 -8.42
N ASP A 99 -9.22 0.36 -7.55
CA ASP A 99 -10.07 -0.12 -6.46
C ASP A 99 -10.47 1.00 -5.50
N VAL A 100 -9.51 1.85 -5.10
CA VAL A 100 -9.78 3.00 -4.22
C VAL A 100 -10.71 4.00 -4.91
N ILE A 101 -10.44 4.38 -6.17
CA ILE A 101 -11.31 5.29 -6.92
C ILE A 101 -12.71 4.69 -7.07
N ARG A 102 -12.82 3.41 -7.41
CA ARG A 102 -14.09 2.68 -7.52
C ARG A 102 -14.87 2.72 -6.19
N ARG A 103 -14.22 2.46 -5.06
CA ARG A 103 -14.83 2.54 -3.73
C ARG A 103 -15.26 3.96 -3.37
N VAL A 104 -14.46 4.98 -3.72
CA VAL A 104 -14.86 6.39 -3.54
C VAL A 104 -16.11 6.72 -4.34
N LEU A 105 -16.18 6.30 -5.61
CA LEU A 105 -17.38 6.50 -6.42
C LEU A 105 -18.60 5.78 -5.82
N MET A 106 -18.45 4.51 -5.45
CA MET A 106 -19.54 3.67 -4.96
C MET A 106 -20.00 4.04 -3.55
N ASP A 107 -19.07 4.07 -2.59
CA ASP A 107 -19.37 4.07 -1.16
C ASP A 107 -19.31 5.47 -0.54
N TYR A 108 -18.60 6.43 -1.17
CA TYR A 108 -18.58 7.84 -0.73
C TYR A 108 -19.56 8.69 -1.55
N PHE A 109 -19.49 8.63 -2.87
CA PHE A 109 -20.34 9.44 -3.75
C PHE A 109 -21.63 8.76 -4.22
N ASN A 110 -21.90 7.51 -3.83
CA ASN A 110 -23.16 6.81 -4.11
C ASN A 110 -23.45 6.57 -5.61
N PHE A 111 -22.41 6.43 -6.43
CA PHE A 111 -22.55 5.99 -7.82
C PHE A 111 -22.77 4.48 -7.90
N LYS A 112 -23.59 4.04 -8.86
CA LYS A 112 -23.69 2.62 -9.22
C LYS A 112 -22.63 2.33 -10.28
N VAL A 113 -21.63 1.52 -9.99
CA VAL A 113 -20.55 1.23 -10.95
C VAL A 113 -20.72 -0.18 -11.53
N THR A 114 -20.77 -0.29 -12.86
CA THR A 114 -20.54 -1.56 -13.57
C THR A 114 -19.08 -1.57 -14.02
N TYR A 115 -18.27 -2.35 -13.32
CA TYR A 115 -16.82 -2.43 -13.53
C TYR A 115 -16.46 -3.72 -14.28
N VAL A 116 -15.91 -3.58 -15.47
CA VAL A 116 -15.50 -4.67 -16.35
C VAL A 116 -13.98 -4.76 -16.39
N LEU A 117 -13.44 -5.96 -16.23
CA LEU A 117 -12.01 -6.25 -16.29
C LEU A 117 -11.78 -7.43 -17.24
N ASN A 118 -10.81 -7.33 -18.13
CA ASN A 118 -10.40 -8.47 -18.95
C ASN A 118 -9.20 -9.23 -18.36
N ILE A 119 -9.05 -10.48 -18.77
CA ILE A 119 -7.84 -11.26 -18.66
C ILE A 119 -7.33 -11.51 -20.09
N THR A 120 -6.12 -11.04 -20.40
CA THR A 120 -5.45 -11.44 -21.64
C THR A 120 -4.84 -12.82 -21.40
N ASP A 121 -5.57 -13.86 -21.79
CA ASP A 121 -5.21 -15.27 -21.68
C ASP A 121 -4.61 -15.84 -22.98
N ILE A 122 -4.43 -15.00 -23.99
CA ILE A 122 -3.67 -15.30 -25.20
C ILE A 122 -2.79 -14.10 -25.60
N ASP A 123 -1.48 -14.30 -25.68
CA ASP A 123 -0.50 -13.28 -26.07
C ASP A 123 0.81 -13.97 -26.50
N ASP A 124 1.66 -13.30 -27.28
CA ASP A 124 3.00 -13.76 -27.64
C ASP A 124 3.81 -14.21 -26.40
N LYS A 125 3.68 -13.48 -25.28
CA LYS A 125 4.33 -13.81 -23.99
C LYS A 125 3.81 -15.11 -23.39
N ILE A 126 2.50 -15.37 -23.47
CA ILE A 126 1.86 -16.60 -22.98
C ILE A 126 2.30 -17.76 -23.85
N ILE A 127 2.23 -17.60 -25.17
CA ILE A 127 2.63 -18.63 -26.14
C ILE A 127 4.08 -19.06 -25.88
N LYS A 128 5.00 -18.09 -25.86
CA LYS A 128 6.42 -18.35 -25.63
C LYS A 128 6.64 -19.02 -24.27
N ARG A 129 6.06 -18.50 -23.19
CA ARG A 129 6.27 -19.05 -21.84
C ARG A 129 5.67 -20.45 -21.68
N ALA A 130 4.53 -20.73 -22.29
CA ALA A 130 3.90 -22.05 -22.25
C ALA A 130 4.77 -23.09 -22.95
N ARG A 131 5.27 -22.79 -24.16
CA ARG A 131 6.20 -23.68 -24.89
C ARG A 131 7.48 -23.91 -24.09
N GLN A 132 8.09 -22.84 -23.59
CA GLN A 132 9.30 -22.91 -22.77
C GLN A 132 9.12 -23.81 -21.55
N ASN A 133 8.01 -23.66 -20.82
CA ASN A 133 7.71 -24.47 -19.65
C ASN A 133 7.46 -25.94 -20.00
N HIS A 134 6.75 -26.20 -21.09
CA HIS A 134 6.54 -27.57 -21.56
C HIS A 134 7.85 -28.23 -22.00
N LEU A 135 8.63 -27.55 -22.83
CA LEU A 135 9.89 -28.05 -23.36
C LEU A 135 10.95 -28.26 -22.26
N ILE A 136 11.02 -27.38 -21.25
CA ILE A 136 11.97 -27.58 -20.15
C ILE A 136 11.56 -28.74 -19.24
N SER A 137 10.27 -28.97 -19.02
CA SER A 137 9.78 -30.14 -18.29
C SER A 137 10.13 -31.43 -19.03
N ASP A 138 9.90 -31.48 -20.34
CA ASP A 138 10.31 -32.62 -21.18
C ASP A 138 11.83 -32.81 -21.18
N TYR A 139 12.59 -31.72 -21.22
CA TYR A 139 14.04 -31.74 -21.17
C TYR A 139 14.53 -32.33 -19.85
N GLN A 140 13.94 -31.94 -18.71
CA GLN A 140 14.26 -32.52 -17.40
C GLN A 140 13.91 -34.02 -17.32
N LEU A 141 12.74 -34.41 -17.83
CA LEU A 141 12.31 -35.81 -17.83
C LEU A 141 13.20 -36.73 -18.68
N LYS A 142 13.75 -36.21 -19.79
CA LYS A 142 14.70 -36.94 -20.63
C LYS A 142 16.07 -37.15 -19.99
N ASN A 143 16.35 -36.48 -18.87
CA ASN A 143 17.60 -36.55 -18.12
C ASN A 143 18.86 -36.44 -19.01
N PRO A 144 19.05 -35.31 -19.71
CA PRO A 144 20.14 -35.10 -20.66
C PRO A 144 21.49 -35.13 -19.96
N ASP A 145 22.50 -35.59 -20.67
CA ASP A 145 23.86 -35.61 -20.18
C ASP A 145 24.44 -34.19 -20.03
N LEU A 146 25.48 -34.07 -19.22
CA LEU A 146 26.13 -32.80 -18.90
C LEU A 146 26.63 -32.05 -20.14
N ALA A 147 27.13 -32.76 -21.17
CA ALA A 147 27.66 -32.11 -22.37
C ALA A 147 26.54 -31.47 -23.20
N THR A 148 25.39 -32.13 -23.29
CA THR A 148 24.18 -31.59 -23.93
C THR A 148 23.72 -30.32 -23.20
N VAL A 149 23.63 -30.34 -21.86
CA VAL A 149 23.24 -29.17 -21.05
C VAL A 149 24.20 -28.00 -21.25
N ILE A 150 25.51 -28.23 -21.19
CA ILE A 150 26.52 -27.19 -21.43
C ILE A 150 26.38 -26.59 -22.84
N GLY A 151 26.16 -27.45 -23.84
CA GLY A 151 25.95 -27.03 -25.23
C GLY A 151 24.74 -26.11 -25.40
N ASP A 152 23.62 -26.44 -24.77
CA ASP A 152 22.39 -25.66 -24.88
C ASP A 152 22.43 -24.34 -24.09
N ILE A 153 23.12 -24.29 -22.95
CA ILE A 153 23.43 -23.04 -22.25
C ILE A 153 24.33 -22.16 -23.13
N THR A 154 25.35 -22.73 -23.76
CA THR A 154 26.26 -21.99 -24.65
C THR A 154 25.51 -21.37 -25.83
N LYS A 155 24.58 -22.11 -26.45
CA LYS A 155 23.68 -21.56 -27.49
C LYS A 155 22.80 -20.43 -26.94
N GLY A 156 22.29 -20.57 -25.71
CA GLY A 156 21.52 -19.54 -25.02
C GLY A 156 22.33 -18.25 -24.84
N ILE A 157 23.57 -18.35 -24.37
CA ILE A 157 24.50 -17.22 -24.25
C ILE A 157 24.71 -16.52 -25.60
N GLN A 158 24.93 -17.29 -26.68
CA GLN A 158 25.10 -16.73 -28.03
C GLN A 158 23.87 -15.95 -28.50
N ARG A 159 22.67 -16.44 -28.19
CA ARG A 159 21.39 -15.75 -28.49
C ARG A 159 21.20 -14.48 -27.70
N ILE A 160 21.63 -14.44 -26.44
CA ILE A 160 21.60 -13.21 -25.65
C ILE A 160 22.58 -12.20 -26.26
N LYS A 161 23.82 -12.65 -26.56
CA LYS A 161 24.85 -11.80 -27.19
C LYS A 161 24.42 -11.21 -28.53
N SER A 162 23.63 -11.93 -29.34
CA SER A 162 23.15 -11.40 -30.62
C SER A 162 22.10 -10.30 -30.50
N LYS A 163 21.40 -10.19 -29.36
CA LYS A 163 20.40 -9.14 -29.09
C LYS A 163 21.01 -7.84 -28.54
N ILE A 164 22.16 -7.91 -27.88
CA ILE A 164 22.82 -6.75 -27.24
C ILE A 164 23.12 -5.59 -28.21
N PRO A 165 23.56 -5.82 -29.47
CA PRO A 165 23.84 -4.73 -30.40
C PRO A 165 22.61 -3.93 -30.83
N SER A 166 21.43 -4.56 -30.89
CA SER A 166 20.17 -3.93 -31.29
C SER A 166 19.39 -3.29 -30.14
N GLU A 167 19.77 -3.57 -28.89
CA GLU A 167 19.10 -3.01 -27.71
C GLU A 167 19.45 -1.52 -27.53
N THR A 168 18.42 -0.69 -27.44
CA THR A 168 18.51 0.77 -27.34
C THR A 168 18.37 1.24 -25.90
N ASP A 169 17.68 0.47 -25.07
CA ASP A 169 17.49 0.76 -23.65
C ASP A 169 18.77 0.42 -22.86
N PRO A 170 19.41 1.41 -22.20
CA PRO A 170 20.66 1.19 -21.49
C PRO A 170 20.52 0.21 -20.31
N ASP A 171 19.37 0.18 -19.63
CA ASP A 171 19.11 -0.69 -18.49
C ASP A 171 18.94 -2.14 -18.95
N LYS A 172 18.17 -2.35 -20.02
CA LYS A 172 18.05 -3.69 -20.64
C LYS A 172 19.38 -4.18 -21.17
N LYS A 173 20.16 -3.30 -21.81
CA LYS A 173 21.49 -3.66 -22.32
C LYS A 173 22.44 -4.04 -21.20
N ALA A 174 22.45 -3.32 -20.09
CA ALA A 174 23.23 -3.67 -18.90
C ALA A 174 22.79 -5.03 -18.33
N HIS A 175 21.48 -5.27 -18.24
CA HIS A 175 20.93 -6.55 -17.78
C HIS A 175 21.36 -7.73 -18.66
N LEU A 176 21.28 -7.60 -19.99
CA LEU A 176 21.69 -8.66 -20.91
C LEU A 176 23.18 -8.99 -20.80
N ASN A 177 24.05 -7.98 -20.62
CA ASN A 177 25.48 -8.20 -20.38
C ASN A 177 25.71 -8.94 -19.05
N SER A 178 25.06 -8.50 -17.97
CA SER A 178 25.16 -9.15 -16.65
C SER A 178 24.70 -10.61 -16.68
N GLU A 179 23.63 -10.92 -17.42
CA GLU A 179 23.15 -12.29 -17.57
C GLU A 179 24.13 -13.17 -18.38
N VAL A 180 24.77 -12.62 -19.43
CA VAL A 180 25.83 -13.31 -20.17
C VAL A 180 27.01 -13.64 -19.26
N ASP A 181 27.45 -12.69 -18.45
CA ASP A 181 28.57 -12.88 -17.52
C ASP A 181 28.22 -13.92 -16.45
N ARG A 182 26.99 -13.86 -15.90
CA ARG A 182 26.47 -14.83 -14.93
C ARG A 182 26.47 -16.24 -15.49
N LEU A 183 25.94 -16.45 -16.71
CA LEU A 183 25.87 -17.75 -17.35
C LEU A 183 27.26 -18.28 -17.73
N THR A 184 28.17 -17.40 -18.18
CA THR A 184 29.56 -17.76 -18.49
C THR A 184 30.32 -18.18 -17.23
N SER A 185 30.12 -17.46 -16.12
CA SER A 185 30.65 -17.83 -14.82
C SER A 185 30.10 -19.18 -14.36
N LEU A 186 28.78 -19.40 -14.47
CA LEU A 186 28.12 -20.65 -14.09
C LEU A 186 28.70 -21.86 -14.82
N LEU A 187 28.98 -21.74 -16.13
CA LEU A 187 29.63 -22.79 -16.91
C LEU A 187 31.11 -23.02 -16.52
N SER A 188 31.77 -22.04 -15.92
CA SER A 188 33.17 -22.14 -15.49
C SER A 188 33.31 -22.71 -14.08
N THR A 189 32.29 -22.57 -13.24
CA THR A 189 32.28 -22.96 -11.83
C THR A 189 31.38 -24.17 -11.55
N VAL A 190 31.13 -25.03 -12.54
CA VAL A 190 30.28 -26.21 -12.37
C VAL A 190 30.84 -27.04 -11.21
N PRO A 191 30.09 -27.24 -10.12
CA PRO A 191 30.53 -28.09 -9.03
C PRO A 191 30.50 -29.54 -9.53
N LEU A 192 31.64 -30.03 -10.00
CA LEU A 192 31.80 -31.42 -10.43
C LEU A 192 31.61 -32.41 -9.27
N ASP A 193 31.66 -31.90 -8.03
CA ASP A 193 31.46 -32.65 -6.78
C ASP A 193 29.98 -32.78 -6.35
N GLU A 194 29.03 -32.12 -7.03
CA GLU A 194 27.60 -32.30 -6.75
C GLU A 194 27.06 -33.63 -7.26
N GLU A 195 26.06 -34.22 -6.59
CA GLU A 195 25.44 -35.50 -6.97
C GLU A 195 24.88 -35.50 -8.40
N ASN A 196 24.49 -34.33 -8.93
CA ASN A 196 23.99 -34.20 -10.31
C ASN A 196 24.31 -32.80 -10.93
N PRO A 197 25.50 -32.63 -11.53
CA PRO A 197 25.93 -31.36 -12.12
C PRO A 197 25.02 -30.90 -13.27
N ALA A 198 24.44 -31.84 -14.03
CA ALA A 198 23.53 -31.52 -15.13
C ALA A 198 22.23 -30.88 -14.60
N ASN A 199 21.63 -31.45 -13.56
CA ASN A 199 20.42 -30.90 -12.96
C ASN A 199 20.67 -29.53 -12.30
N TYR A 200 21.83 -29.37 -11.64
CA TYR A 200 22.25 -28.07 -11.10
C TYR A 200 22.29 -26.99 -12.19
N LEU A 201 22.90 -27.29 -13.33
CA LEU A 201 22.95 -26.39 -14.47
C LEU A 201 21.56 -26.08 -15.05
N ILE A 202 20.69 -27.09 -15.16
CA ILE A 202 19.32 -26.89 -15.65
C ILE A 202 18.55 -25.92 -14.77
N LEU A 203 18.67 -26.04 -13.44
CA LEU A 203 17.99 -25.15 -12.50
C LEU A 203 18.53 -23.70 -12.59
N ASN A 204 19.84 -23.53 -12.67
CA ASN A 204 20.50 -22.20 -12.64
C ASN A 204 20.59 -21.49 -14.00
N ALA A 205 20.37 -22.21 -15.11
CA ALA A 205 20.36 -21.69 -16.48
C ALA A 205 19.03 -21.95 -17.21
N ARG A 206 17.94 -22.18 -16.48
CA ARG A 206 16.62 -22.55 -16.99
C ARG A 206 16.17 -21.69 -18.18
N ASP A 207 16.19 -20.36 -18.03
CA ASP A 207 15.68 -19.46 -19.07
C ASP A 207 16.52 -19.51 -20.36
N ALA A 208 17.85 -19.61 -20.24
CA ALA A 208 18.73 -19.73 -21.40
C ALA A 208 18.53 -21.06 -22.16
N ILE A 209 18.34 -22.16 -21.42
CA ILE A 209 18.02 -23.47 -22.00
C ILE A 209 16.64 -23.41 -22.64
N ALA A 210 15.64 -22.85 -21.96
CA ALA A 210 14.28 -22.72 -22.47
C ALA A 210 14.23 -21.90 -23.77
N ASP A 211 14.97 -20.79 -23.87
CA ASP A 211 15.11 -19.99 -25.09
C ASP A 211 15.77 -20.76 -26.24
N THR A 212 16.73 -21.65 -25.94
CA THR A 212 17.37 -22.53 -26.93
C THR A 212 16.38 -23.60 -27.42
N LEU A 213 15.70 -24.26 -26.50
CA LEU A 213 14.72 -25.30 -26.80
C LEU A 213 13.52 -24.75 -27.57
N ASP A 214 12.98 -23.59 -27.16
CA ASP A 214 11.81 -22.96 -27.80
C ASP A 214 12.05 -22.67 -29.28
N ALA A 215 13.25 -22.25 -29.64
CA ALA A 215 13.53 -22.00 -31.05
C ALA A 215 13.88 -23.25 -31.86
N ALA A 216 14.31 -24.33 -31.21
CA ALA A 216 14.54 -25.60 -31.89
C ALA A 216 13.24 -26.40 -32.06
N TYR A 217 12.35 -26.36 -31.06
CA TYR A 217 11.21 -27.28 -30.94
C TYR A 217 9.87 -26.58 -30.66
N GLY A 218 9.83 -25.26 -30.47
CA GLY A 218 8.58 -24.55 -30.20
C GLY A 218 7.53 -24.74 -31.30
N ALA A 219 7.95 -24.89 -32.55
CA ALA A 219 7.08 -25.15 -33.69
C ALA A 219 6.36 -26.52 -33.62
N SER A 220 6.89 -27.49 -32.86
CA SER A 220 6.24 -28.80 -32.72
C SER A 220 5.14 -28.83 -31.66
N ILE A 221 4.99 -27.77 -30.86
CA ILE A 221 3.96 -27.68 -29.83
C ILE A 221 2.63 -27.27 -30.46
N SER A 222 1.72 -28.22 -30.62
CA SER A 222 0.43 -28.00 -31.29
C SER A 222 -0.79 -28.13 -30.37
N ASP A 223 -0.59 -28.62 -29.14
CA ASP A 223 -1.68 -28.80 -28.20
C ASP A 223 -2.08 -27.46 -27.56
N HIS A 224 -3.34 -27.07 -27.79
CA HIS A 224 -3.91 -25.84 -27.25
C HIS A 224 -3.95 -25.86 -25.71
N GLN A 225 -4.14 -27.03 -25.10
CA GLN A 225 -4.26 -27.16 -23.65
C GLN A 225 -2.99 -26.71 -22.91
N ILE A 226 -1.83 -26.76 -23.56
CA ILE A 226 -0.56 -26.30 -22.99
C ILE A 226 -0.59 -24.79 -22.75
N PHE A 227 -1.14 -24.00 -23.68
CA PHE A 227 -1.25 -22.55 -23.57
C PHE A 227 -2.33 -22.16 -22.56
N GLU A 228 -3.50 -22.81 -22.65
CA GLU A 228 -4.62 -22.57 -21.76
C GLU A 228 -4.24 -22.87 -20.29
N ALA A 229 -3.58 -24.01 -20.03
CA ALA A 229 -3.19 -24.40 -18.68
C ALA A 229 -2.27 -23.37 -18.01
N LEU A 230 -1.33 -22.77 -18.75
CA LEU A 230 -0.47 -21.71 -18.24
C LEU A 230 -1.27 -20.47 -17.86
N ALA A 231 -2.15 -20.01 -18.78
CA ALA A 231 -2.96 -18.82 -18.56
C ALA A 231 -3.91 -19.00 -17.38
N ARG A 232 -4.59 -20.16 -17.27
CA ARG A 232 -5.48 -20.50 -16.15
C ARG A 232 -4.75 -20.58 -14.82
N HIS A 233 -3.52 -21.09 -14.81
CA HIS A 233 -2.69 -21.11 -13.61
C HIS A 233 -2.39 -19.69 -13.11
N PHE A 234 -1.87 -18.81 -13.97
CA PHE A 234 -1.52 -17.45 -13.55
C PHE A 234 -2.72 -16.53 -13.36
N GLU A 235 -3.85 -16.79 -14.02
CA GLU A 235 -5.14 -16.15 -13.71
C GLU A 235 -5.54 -16.44 -12.26
N LYS A 236 -5.51 -17.71 -11.86
CA LYS A 236 -5.83 -18.10 -10.47
C LYS A 236 -4.90 -17.43 -9.47
N GLU A 237 -3.58 -17.43 -9.75
CA GLU A 237 -2.58 -16.79 -8.89
C GLU A 237 -2.82 -15.28 -8.78
N TYR A 238 -3.13 -14.61 -9.89
CA TYR A 238 -3.49 -13.20 -9.94
C TYR A 238 -4.73 -12.90 -9.07
N LEU A 239 -5.80 -13.69 -9.20
CA LEU A 239 -7.03 -13.48 -8.43
C LEU A 239 -6.79 -13.62 -6.92
N VAL A 240 -5.98 -14.60 -6.51
CA VAL A 240 -5.55 -14.76 -5.10
C VAL A 240 -4.74 -13.54 -4.64
N ASP A 241 -3.81 -13.05 -5.45
CA ASP A 241 -3.02 -11.87 -5.10
C ASP A 241 -3.90 -10.61 -4.96
N MET A 242 -4.92 -10.42 -5.83
CA MET A 242 -5.87 -9.31 -5.74
C MET A 242 -6.74 -9.39 -4.48
N GLU A 243 -7.20 -10.60 -4.14
CA GLU A 243 -7.95 -10.85 -2.90
C GLU A 243 -7.10 -10.53 -1.66
N CYS A 244 -5.84 -10.97 -1.63
CA CYS A 244 -4.91 -10.63 -0.55
C CYS A 244 -4.69 -9.12 -0.39
N LEU A 245 -4.81 -8.34 -1.47
CA LEU A 245 -4.72 -6.87 -1.47
C LEU A 245 -6.04 -6.15 -1.13
N ASN A 246 -7.08 -6.89 -0.75
CA ASN A 246 -8.42 -6.36 -0.47
C ASN A 246 -9.03 -5.59 -1.66
N ILE A 247 -8.80 -6.06 -2.87
CA ILE A 247 -9.39 -5.48 -4.09
C ILE A 247 -10.78 -6.11 -4.30
N ILE A 248 -11.79 -5.28 -4.56
CA ILE A 248 -13.14 -5.76 -4.85
C ILE A 248 -13.14 -6.45 -6.22
N PRO A 249 -13.70 -7.68 -6.35
CA PRO A 249 -13.87 -8.32 -7.63
C PRO A 249 -14.60 -7.42 -8.66
N PRO A 250 -14.27 -7.53 -9.96
CA PRO A 250 -14.99 -6.80 -10.98
C PRO A 250 -16.47 -7.24 -11.05
N SER A 251 -17.34 -6.37 -11.55
CA SER A 251 -18.73 -6.74 -11.84
C SER A 251 -18.81 -7.81 -12.93
N VAL A 252 -17.92 -7.72 -13.92
CA VAL A 252 -17.78 -8.70 -15.00
C VAL A 252 -16.29 -8.95 -15.26
N LEU A 253 -15.87 -10.21 -15.23
CA LEU A 253 -14.54 -10.65 -15.62
C LEU A 253 -14.64 -11.41 -16.95
N VAL A 254 -13.92 -10.95 -17.97
CA VAL A 254 -13.95 -11.51 -19.33
C VAL A 254 -12.57 -12.00 -19.75
N ARG A 255 -12.52 -12.98 -20.65
CA ARG A 255 -11.26 -13.52 -21.19
C ARG A 255 -11.27 -13.48 -22.71
N VAL A 256 -10.11 -13.29 -23.29
CA VAL A 256 -9.97 -13.13 -24.74
C VAL A 256 -10.37 -14.40 -25.48
N THR A 257 -9.97 -15.58 -24.98
CA THR A 257 -10.33 -16.86 -25.63
C THR A 257 -11.84 -17.13 -25.66
N GLU A 258 -12.63 -16.49 -24.78
CA GLU A 258 -14.08 -16.57 -24.73
C GLU A 258 -14.76 -15.61 -25.75
N TYR A 259 -14.00 -14.67 -26.33
CA TYR A 259 -14.48 -13.60 -27.20
C TYR A 259 -14.00 -13.71 -28.66
N ILE A 260 -13.43 -14.84 -29.08
CA ILE A 260 -12.87 -15.00 -30.43
C ILE A 260 -13.92 -14.72 -31.54
N ASP A 261 -15.11 -15.29 -31.43
CA ASP A 261 -16.18 -15.09 -32.42
C ASP A 261 -16.66 -13.62 -32.48
N PRO A 262 -16.96 -12.95 -31.34
CA PRO A 262 -17.16 -11.51 -31.30
C PRO A 262 -16.01 -10.71 -31.97
N ILE A 263 -14.76 -11.06 -31.68
CA ILE A 263 -13.59 -10.35 -32.24
C ILE A 263 -13.56 -10.49 -33.77
N ILE A 264 -13.77 -11.69 -34.31
CA ILE A 264 -13.81 -11.91 -35.77
C ILE A 264 -14.91 -11.05 -36.42
N LYS A 265 -16.10 -10.99 -35.82
CA LYS A 265 -17.20 -10.15 -36.32
C LYS A 265 -16.84 -8.67 -36.28
N TYR A 266 -16.21 -8.21 -35.20
CA TYR A 266 -15.80 -6.83 -35.02
C TYR A 266 -14.73 -6.41 -36.05
N VAL A 267 -13.71 -7.23 -36.24
CA VAL A 267 -12.66 -7.00 -37.24
C VAL A 267 -13.25 -6.96 -38.65
N LYS A 268 -14.19 -7.87 -38.97
CA LYS A 268 -14.89 -7.85 -40.25
C LYS A 268 -15.62 -6.52 -40.47
N GLN A 269 -16.32 -6.00 -39.47
CA GLN A 269 -17.02 -4.72 -39.58
C GLN A 269 -16.04 -3.55 -39.79
N ILE A 270 -14.86 -3.54 -39.18
CA ILE A 270 -13.83 -2.52 -39.43
C ILE A 270 -13.32 -2.58 -40.89
N ILE A 271 -13.16 -3.79 -41.45
CA ILE A 271 -12.83 -3.98 -42.87
C ILE A 271 -13.96 -3.43 -43.75
N ASP A 272 -15.21 -3.76 -43.44
CA ASP A 272 -16.38 -3.32 -44.20
C ASP A 272 -16.54 -1.79 -44.16
N ASN A 273 -16.16 -1.14 -43.05
CA ASN A 273 -16.09 0.32 -42.91
C ASN A 273 -14.87 0.95 -43.63
N GLY A 274 -13.97 0.15 -44.19
CA GLY A 274 -12.83 0.59 -45.00
C GLY A 274 -11.62 1.07 -44.19
N PHE A 275 -11.51 0.68 -42.92
CA PHE A 275 -10.39 1.06 -42.03
C PHE A 275 -9.42 -0.09 -41.73
N ALA A 276 -9.63 -1.27 -42.30
CA ALA A 276 -8.72 -2.40 -42.19
C ALA A 276 -8.57 -3.14 -43.52
N TYR A 277 -7.49 -3.89 -43.65
CA TYR A 277 -7.21 -4.68 -44.85
C TYR A 277 -6.56 -6.02 -44.50
N VAL A 278 -6.84 -7.01 -45.34
CA VAL A 278 -6.31 -8.38 -45.25
C VAL A 278 -5.05 -8.48 -46.10
N VAL A 279 -4.02 -9.15 -45.60
CA VAL A 279 -2.78 -9.44 -46.34
C VAL A 279 -2.73 -10.92 -46.77
N PRO A 280 -1.87 -11.30 -47.74
CA PRO A 280 -1.83 -12.67 -48.26
C PRO A 280 -1.57 -13.78 -47.22
N SER A 281 -0.92 -13.46 -46.09
CA SER A 281 -0.70 -14.41 -44.99
C SER A 281 -1.99 -14.79 -44.24
N GLY A 282 -3.05 -13.98 -44.37
CA GLY A 282 -4.28 -14.09 -43.59
C GLY A 282 -4.33 -13.16 -42.36
N SER A 283 -3.25 -12.41 -42.07
CA SER A 283 -3.30 -11.33 -41.08
C SER A 283 -4.21 -10.19 -41.54
N VAL A 284 -4.75 -9.43 -40.58
CA VAL A 284 -5.54 -8.23 -40.81
C VAL A 284 -4.92 -7.07 -40.05
N TYR A 285 -4.72 -5.95 -40.74
CA TYR A 285 -4.12 -4.74 -40.19
C TYR A 285 -5.08 -3.56 -40.27
N PHE A 286 -4.99 -2.69 -39.27
CA PHE A 286 -5.69 -1.41 -39.24
C PHE A 286 -4.95 -0.38 -40.11
N ASP A 287 -5.66 0.31 -41.00
CA ASP A 287 -5.12 1.33 -41.89
C ASP A 287 -5.12 2.70 -41.18
N THR A 288 -4.03 2.97 -40.45
CA THR A 288 -3.90 4.16 -39.60
C THR A 288 -3.96 5.44 -40.43
N ASN A 289 -3.41 5.42 -41.65
CA ASN A 289 -3.41 6.58 -42.55
C ASN A 289 -4.82 6.87 -43.08
N ARG A 290 -5.57 5.84 -43.46
CA ARG A 290 -6.97 5.99 -43.90
C ARG A 290 -7.86 6.52 -42.78
N PHE A 291 -7.69 6.01 -41.55
CA PHE A 291 -8.41 6.49 -40.38
C PHE A 291 -8.07 7.95 -40.08
N ALA A 292 -6.78 8.30 -40.00
CA ALA A 292 -6.32 9.66 -39.73
C ALA A 292 -6.69 10.68 -40.83
N SER A 293 -6.93 10.21 -42.07
CA SER A 293 -7.37 11.05 -43.19
C SER A 293 -8.89 11.24 -43.25
N SER A 294 -9.65 10.50 -42.43
CA SER A 294 -11.11 10.61 -42.39
C SER A 294 -11.54 11.86 -41.62
N PRO A 295 -12.47 12.69 -42.13
CA PRO A 295 -12.85 13.96 -41.49
C PRO A 295 -13.38 13.85 -40.06
N MET A 296 -13.91 12.68 -39.67
CA MET A 296 -14.50 12.45 -38.34
C MET A 296 -13.51 11.89 -37.32
N HIS A 297 -12.33 11.44 -37.75
CA HIS A 297 -11.47 10.62 -36.91
C HIS A 297 -10.12 11.29 -36.64
N PHE A 298 -9.54 10.97 -35.49
CA PHE A 298 -8.23 11.44 -35.09
C PHE A 298 -7.46 10.30 -34.44
N TYR A 299 -6.35 9.88 -35.03
CA TYR A 299 -5.48 8.86 -34.45
C TYR A 299 -4.48 9.48 -33.46
N ALA A 300 -4.14 8.71 -32.43
CA ALA A 300 -3.30 9.11 -31.30
C ALA A 300 -3.92 10.30 -30.51
N LYS A 301 -5.16 10.15 -30.03
CA LYS A 301 -5.86 11.18 -29.25
C LYS A 301 -5.26 11.37 -27.86
N LEU A 302 -4.84 10.28 -27.20
CA LEU A 302 -4.27 10.33 -25.86
C LEU A 302 -2.84 10.86 -25.90
N VAL A 303 -2.02 10.37 -26.84
CA VAL A 303 -0.63 10.83 -27.02
C VAL A 303 -0.40 11.34 -28.45
N PRO A 304 -0.89 12.54 -28.82
CA PRO A 304 -0.76 13.08 -30.18
C PRO A 304 0.70 13.24 -30.65
N THR A 305 1.63 13.40 -29.71
CA THR A 305 3.07 13.49 -29.98
C THR A 305 3.70 12.17 -30.39
N ALA A 306 3.05 11.03 -30.10
CA ALA A 306 3.50 9.70 -30.50
C ALA A 306 2.96 9.27 -31.89
N TYR A 307 2.21 10.15 -32.57
CA TYR A 307 1.78 9.89 -33.95
C TYR A 307 3.00 9.65 -34.86
N GLY A 308 3.10 8.43 -35.41
CA GLY A 308 4.24 8.02 -36.24
C GLY A 308 5.46 7.52 -35.46
N ASP A 309 5.35 7.34 -34.13
CA ASP A 309 6.36 6.64 -33.34
C ASP A 309 6.31 5.14 -33.62
N THR A 310 6.99 4.74 -34.69
CA THR A 310 7.07 3.35 -35.14
C THR A 310 7.73 2.44 -34.10
N SER A 311 8.63 2.97 -33.27
CA SER A 311 9.35 2.16 -32.28
C SER A 311 8.43 1.66 -31.16
N GLN A 312 7.56 2.52 -30.64
CA GLN A 312 6.56 2.14 -29.64
C GLN A 312 5.46 1.25 -30.24
N LEU A 313 5.07 1.51 -31.50
CA LEU A 313 4.11 0.67 -32.22
C LEU A 313 4.64 -0.75 -32.43
N GLU A 314 5.88 -0.89 -32.90
CA GLU A 314 6.55 -2.19 -33.06
C GLU A 314 6.65 -2.94 -31.73
N SER A 315 6.99 -2.24 -30.64
CA SER A 315 6.99 -2.84 -29.30
C SER A 315 5.60 -3.33 -28.86
N GLY A 316 4.52 -2.67 -29.29
CA GLY A 316 3.14 -3.04 -28.98
C GLY A 316 2.64 -4.26 -29.77
N GLU A 317 3.28 -4.59 -30.90
CA GLU A 317 2.87 -5.72 -31.74
C GLU A 317 3.35 -7.08 -31.23
N GLY A 318 4.37 -7.14 -30.39
CA GLY A 318 4.90 -8.38 -29.85
C GLY A 318 5.92 -9.11 -30.74
N GLU A 319 6.66 -10.05 -30.14
CA GLU A 319 7.83 -10.70 -30.73
C GLU A 319 7.52 -11.67 -31.88
N LEU A 320 6.29 -12.18 -31.99
CA LEU A 320 5.93 -13.24 -32.96
C LEU A 320 5.32 -12.69 -34.26
N CYS A 321 5.26 -11.37 -34.43
CA CYS A 321 4.70 -10.74 -35.63
C CYS A 321 5.48 -11.08 -36.92
N ILE A 322 4.80 -11.08 -38.06
CA ILE A 322 5.41 -11.20 -39.40
C ILE A 322 5.84 -9.79 -39.84
N THR A 323 7.09 -9.63 -40.23
CA THR A 323 7.63 -8.34 -40.67
C THR A 323 7.42 -8.14 -42.18
N GLY A 324 7.18 -6.89 -42.60
CA GLY A 324 7.20 -6.49 -44.02
C GLY A 324 5.89 -6.68 -44.82
N GLU A 325 4.79 -7.10 -44.20
CA GLU A 325 3.50 -7.29 -44.91
C GLU A 325 2.53 -6.09 -44.82
N LYS A 326 2.85 -5.07 -44.01
CA LYS A 326 1.99 -3.90 -43.81
C LYS A 326 2.12 -2.88 -44.94
N LYS A 327 1.04 -2.12 -45.21
CA LYS A 327 1.09 -0.97 -46.12
C LYS A 327 1.91 0.18 -45.52
N SER A 328 1.79 0.39 -44.20
CA SER A 328 2.54 1.39 -43.45
C SER A 328 3.13 0.79 -42.18
N SER A 329 4.28 1.32 -41.73
CA SER A 329 4.85 1.00 -40.42
C SER A 329 3.96 1.42 -39.25
N ASN A 330 3.02 2.35 -39.48
CA ASN A 330 2.07 2.84 -38.48
C ASN A 330 0.84 1.95 -38.32
N ASP A 331 0.65 0.99 -39.21
CA ASP A 331 -0.49 0.06 -39.17
C ASP A 331 -0.22 -0.99 -38.09
N PHE A 332 -1.27 -1.41 -37.38
CA PHE A 332 -1.17 -2.39 -36.30
C PHE A 332 -2.13 -3.57 -36.51
N ALA A 333 -1.77 -4.74 -35.98
CA ALA A 333 -2.51 -5.97 -36.19
C ALA A 333 -3.87 -5.98 -35.45
N LEU A 334 -4.93 -6.31 -36.19
CA LEU A 334 -6.25 -6.67 -35.65
C LEU A 334 -6.40 -8.20 -35.53
N TRP A 335 -5.84 -8.92 -36.49
CA TRP A 335 -5.81 -10.39 -36.52
C TRP A 335 -4.45 -10.84 -37.02
N LYS A 336 -3.82 -11.80 -36.34
CA LYS A 336 -2.50 -12.32 -36.67
C LYS A 336 -2.64 -13.73 -37.22
N ALA A 337 -2.13 -13.99 -38.41
CA ALA A 337 -2.00 -15.35 -38.92
C ALA A 337 -1.07 -16.16 -38.00
N SER A 338 -1.52 -17.33 -37.55
CA SER A 338 -0.75 -18.17 -36.62
C SER A 338 0.28 -19.02 -37.37
N LYS A 339 1.48 -19.15 -36.79
CA LYS A 339 2.54 -20.05 -37.26
C LYS A 339 2.44 -21.42 -36.56
N PRO A 340 3.10 -22.48 -37.07
CA PRO A 340 3.28 -23.72 -36.31
C PRO A 340 3.89 -23.44 -34.93
N GLY A 341 3.35 -24.04 -33.88
CA GLY A 341 3.75 -23.71 -32.51
C GLY A 341 2.90 -22.64 -31.82
N GLU A 342 1.87 -22.12 -32.47
CA GLU A 342 0.96 -21.11 -31.89
C GLU A 342 -0.49 -21.63 -31.85
N PRO A 343 -1.27 -21.27 -30.82
CA PRO A 343 -2.71 -21.51 -30.84
C PRO A 343 -3.35 -20.70 -31.97
N SER A 344 -4.42 -21.24 -32.53
CA SER A 344 -5.10 -20.65 -33.67
C SER A 344 -6.57 -21.02 -33.71
N TRP A 345 -7.39 -20.09 -34.18
CA TRP A 345 -8.81 -20.24 -34.41
C TRP A 345 -9.14 -20.02 -35.89
N PRO A 346 -10.18 -20.67 -36.41
CA PRO A 346 -10.65 -20.42 -37.76
C PRO A 346 -11.22 -19.00 -37.88
N SER A 347 -10.89 -18.30 -38.97
CA SER A 347 -11.49 -17.01 -39.33
C SER A 347 -11.71 -16.95 -40.86
N PRO A 348 -12.47 -15.96 -41.36
CA PRO A 348 -12.66 -15.75 -42.80
C PRO A 348 -11.36 -15.52 -43.58
N TRP A 349 -10.28 -15.13 -42.90
CA TRP A 349 -8.98 -14.80 -43.52
C TRP A 349 -7.95 -15.92 -43.36
N GLY A 350 -8.33 -17.04 -42.73
CA GLY A 350 -7.42 -18.15 -42.41
C GLY A 350 -7.31 -18.40 -40.90
N LYS A 351 -6.43 -19.32 -40.51
CA LYS A 351 -6.19 -19.62 -39.10
C LYS A 351 -5.33 -18.52 -38.46
N GLY A 352 -5.74 -18.05 -37.31
CA GLY A 352 -5.02 -16.99 -36.60
C GLY A 352 -5.51 -16.77 -35.19
N ARG A 353 -5.12 -15.63 -34.63
CA ARG A 353 -5.48 -15.18 -33.28
C ARG A 353 -5.66 -13.67 -33.26
N PRO A 354 -6.38 -13.11 -32.27
CA PRO A 354 -6.56 -11.67 -32.16
C PRO A 354 -5.22 -10.92 -31.99
N GLY A 355 -5.20 -9.66 -32.44
CA GLY A 355 -4.19 -8.69 -32.04
C GLY A 355 -4.50 -8.12 -30.65
N TRP A 356 -3.46 -7.78 -29.88
CA TRP A 356 -3.60 -7.40 -28.47
C TRP A 356 -4.60 -6.27 -28.21
N HIS A 357 -4.62 -5.24 -29.05
CA HIS A 357 -5.49 -4.07 -28.87
C HIS A 357 -6.97 -4.37 -29.14
N ILE A 358 -7.27 -5.24 -30.11
CA ILE A 358 -8.67 -5.49 -30.52
C ILE A 358 -9.44 -6.25 -29.44
N GLU A 359 -8.73 -6.98 -28.58
CA GLU A 359 -9.28 -7.70 -27.45
C GLU A 359 -10.11 -6.79 -26.56
N CYS A 360 -9.50 -5.70 -26.08
CA CYS A 360 -10.14 -4.75 -25.18
C CYS A 360 -11.28 -4.00 -25.86
N SER A 361 -11.07 -3.52 -27.09
CA SER A 361 -12.10 -2.84 -27.89
C SER A 361 -13.38 -3.65 -27.98
N VAL A 362 -13.26 -4.96 -28.24
CA VAL A 362 -14.41 -5.85 -28.41
C VAL A 362 -15.07 -6.16 -27.07
N MET A 363 -14.30 -6.59 -26.08
CA MET A 363 -14.83 -6.98 -24.77
C MET A 363 -15.52 -5.81 -24.04
N ALA A 364 -14.92 -4.62 -24.10
CA ALA A 364 -15.52 -3.41 -23.55
C ALA A 364 -16.81 -3.03 -24.28
N SER A 365 -16.79 -3.04 -25.61
CA SER A 365 -17.94 -2.67 -26.45
C SER A 365 -19.11 -3.63 -26.32
N ASP A 366 -18.85 -4.94 -26.22
CA ASP A 366 -19.89 -5.97 -26.12
C ASP A 366 -20.70 -5.84 -24.82
N ILE A 367 -20.04 -5.48 -23.71
CA ILE A 367 -20.68 -5.36 -22.39
C ILE A 367 -21.24 -3.96 -22.13
N LEU A 368 -20.49 -2.90 -22.47
CA LEU A 368 -20.82 -1.52 -22.08
C LEU A 368 -21.52 -0.73 -23.19
N GLY A 369 -21.43 -1.19 -24.44
CA GLY A 369 -22.04 -0.56 -25.61
C GLY A 369 -21.06 0.28 -26.44
N ASP A 370 -21.61 1.16 -27.27
CA ASP A 370 -20.86 2.01 -28.18
C ASP A 370 -20.13 3.18 -27.50
N THR A 371 -20.51 3.47 -26.25
CA THR A 371 -19.91 4.51 -25.42
C THR A 371 -19.81 4.05 -23.96
N LEU A 372 -18.73 4.45 -23.29
CA LEU A 372 -18.50 4.19 -21.88
C LEU A 372 -17.93 5.41 -21.14
N ASP A 373 -18.17 5.48 -19.83
CA ASP A 373 -17.76 6.62 -19.02
C ASP A 373 -16.26 6.58 -18.74
N ILE A 374 -15.75 5.49 -18.19
CA ILE A 374 -14.35 5.40 -17.75
C ILE A 374 -13.64 4.23 -18.43
N HIS A 375 -12.53 4.51 -19.09
CA HIS A 375 -11.54 3.49 -19.47
C HIS A 375 -10.26 3.69 -18.67
N SER A 376 -9.68 2.62 -18.12
CA SER A 376 -8.51 2.77 -17.25
C SER A 376 -7.44 1.69 -17.42
N GLY A 377 -6.21 2.03 -17.04
CA GLY A 377 -5.05 1.14 -17.12
C GLY A 377 -3.77 1.81 -16.63
N GLY A 378 -2.63 1.12 -16.70
CA GLY A 378 -1.33 1.73 -16.40
C GLY A 378 -0.99 2.84 -17.40
N VAL A 379 -0.20 3.84 -16.99
CA VAL A 379 0.22 4.95 -17.87
C VAL A 379 0.97 4.51 -19.13
N ASP A 380 1.58 3.33 -19.12
CA ASP A 380 2.19 2.71 -20.30
C ASP A 380 1.18 2.21 -21.34
N LEU A 381 -0.09 2.02 -20.95
CA LEU A 381 -1.14 1.65 -21.89
C LEU A 381 -1.70 2.84 -22.67
N LYS A 382 -1.35 4.09 -22.31
CA LYS A 382 -1.78 5.29 -23.05
C LYS A 382 -1.50 5.17 -24.55
N PHE A 383 -0.28 4.77 -24.89
CA PHE A 383 0.15 4.55 -26.26
C PHE A 383 1.09 3.35 -26.35
N PRO A 384 0.94 2.48 -27.37
CA PRO A 384 -0.08 2.54 -28.41
C PRO A 384 -1.43 1.92 -28.00
N HIS A 385 -1.53 1.29 -26.83
CA HIS A 385 -2.65 0.39 -26.53
C HIS A 385 -4.03 1.04 -26.56
N HIS A 386 -4.31 1.99 -25.67
CA HIS A 386 -5.61 2.66 -25.61
C HIS A 386 -5.86 3.59 -26.81
N ASP A 387 -4.81 4.18 -27.40
CA ASP A 387 -4.96 4.95 -28.64
C ASP A 387 -5.40 4.05 -29.82
N ASN A 388 -4.91 2.81 -29.88
CA ASN A 388 -5.35 1.82 -30.86
C ASN A 388 -6.77 1.35 -30.59
N GLU A 389 -7.15 1.14 -29.32
CA GLU A 389 -8.51 0.76 -28.95
C GLU A 389 -9.53 1.84 -29.32
N LEU A 390 -9.20 3.11 -29.06
CA LEU A 390 -9.99 4.25 -29.51
C LEU A 390 -10.18 4.22 -31.02
N ALA A 391 -9.10 4.04 -31.79
CA ALA A 391 -9.17 4.01 -33.24
C ALA A 391 -10.02 2.84 -33.76
N GLN A 392 -9.84 1.65 -33.18
CA GLN A 392 -10.60 0.44 -33.53
C GLN A 392 -12.10 0.61 -33.25
N SER A 393 -12.44 1.11 -32.07
CA SER A 393 -13.83 1.22 -31.64
C SER A 393 -14.57 2.31 -32.41
N GLU A 394 -13.94 3.46 -32.61
CA GLU A 394 -14.51 4.54 -33.43
C GLU A 394 -14.64 4.13 -34.90
N ALA A 395 -13.67 3.38 -35.44
CA ALA A 395 -13.76 2.83 -36.78
C ALA A 395 -14.89 1.79 -36.93
N TYR A 396 -15.19 1.03 -35.87
CA TYR A 396 -16.28 0.05 -35.84
C TYR A 396 -17.65 0.73 -35.78
N PHE A 397 -17.85 1.64 -34.83
CA PHE A 397 -19.16 2.30 -34.62
C PHE A 397 -19.42 3.45 -35.60
N GLY A 398 -18.37 4.04 -36.19
CA GLY A 398 -18.50 5.13 -37.16
C GLY A 398 -18.72 6.51 -36.54
N HIS A 399 -18.41 6.70 -35.26
CA HIS A 399 -18.41 7.99 -34.57
C HIS A 399 -17.10 8.22 -33.81
N SER A 400 -16.79 9.48 -33.51
CA SER A 400 -15.48 9.92 -32.99
C SER A 400 -15.36 9.91 -31.47
N HIS A 401 -16.20 9.15 -30.80
CA HIS A 401 -16.41 9.26 -29.35
C HIS A 401 -16.78 7.91 -28.76
N TRP A 402 -15.79 7.16 -28.27
CA TRP A 402 -16.01 5.87 -27.60
C TRP A 402 -15.91 5.97 -26.06
N VAL A 403 -14.96 6.74 -25.54
CA VAL A 403 -14.70 6.87 -24.09
C VAL A 403 -14.79 8.33 -23.65
N ASN A 404 -15.50 8.61 -22.56
CA ASN A 404 -15.60 9.95 -21.98
C ASN A 404 -14.34 10.35 -21.18
N TYR A 405 -13.85 9.46 -20.31
CA TYR A 405 -12.73 9.71 -19.41
C TYR A 405 -11.71 8.57 -19.44
N PHE A 406 -10.43 8.91 -19.61
CA PHE A 406 -9.33 7.96 -19.47
C PHE A 406 -8.54 8.20 -18.18
N LEU A 407 -8.54 7.20 -17.29
CA LEU A 407 -7.78 7.24 -16.04
C LEU A 407 -6.55 6.35 -16.15
N HIS A 408 -5.36 6.94 -15.98
CA HIS A 408 -4.11 6.19 -16.07
C HIS A 408 -3.31 6.30 -14.78
N SER A 409 -3.01 5.17 -14.14
CA SER A 409 -2.21 5.14 -12.92
C SER A 409 -0.72 5.30 -13.24
N GLY A 410 -0.01 5.99 -12.35
CA GLY A 410 1.44 6.19 -12.47
C GLY A 410 2.24 4.89 -12.32
N HIS A 411 3.48 4.91 -12.80
CA HIS A 411 4.39 3.77 -12.65
C HIS A 411 4.89 3.62 -11.22
N LEU A 412 5.28 2.39 -10.88
CA LEU A 412 6.09 2.10 -9.70
C LEU A 412 7.55 1.88 -10.14
N THR A 413 8.48 2.60 -9.53
CA THR A 413 9.93 2.44 -9.75
C THR A 413 10.59 1.82 -8.52
N ILE A 414 11.76 1.17 -8.69
CA ILE A 414 12.68 0.84 -7.60
C ILE A 414 14.01 1.49 -7.95
N SER A 415 14.54 2.31 -7.05
CA SER A 415 15.82 3.00 -7.26
C SER A 415 15.81 3.85 -8.54
N GLY A 416 14.66 4.45 -8.87
CA GLY A 416 14.46 5.23 -10.10
C GLY A 416 14.26 4.42 -11.39
N CYS A 417 14.51 3.11 -11.39
CA CYS A 417 14.26 2.26 -12.56
C CYS A 417 12.82 1.74 -12.55
N LYS A 418 12.16 1.69 -13.72
CA LYS A 418 10.81 1.09 -13.83
C LYS A 418 10.85 -0.35 -13.30
N MET A 419 9.94 -0.68 -12.39
CA MET A 419 9.79 -2.06 -11.93
C MET A 419 9.28 -2.91 -13.09
N SER A 420 10.08 -3.88 -13.54
CA SER A 420 9.67 -4.78 -14.61
C SER A 420 10.30 -6.16 -14.49
N LYS A 421 9.61 -7.16 -15.02
CA LYS A 421 10.14 -8.54 -15.08
C LYS A 421 11.38 -8.67 -15.95
N SER A 422 11.44 -7.93 -17.06
CA SER A 422 12.57 -7.94 -18.00
C SER A 422 13.87 -7.40 -17.40
N LEU A 423 13.80 -6.55 -16.38
CA LEU A 423 14.96 -6.01 -15.68
C LEU A 423 15.33 -6.85 -14.44
N LYS A 424 14.57 -7.91 -14.13
CA LYS A 424 14.65 -8.72 -12.89
C LYS A 424 14.73 -7.87 -11.61
N ASN A 425 14.19 -6.64 -11.63
CA ASN A 425 14.23 -5.66 -10.54
C ASN A 425 12.84 -5.47 -9.90
N PHE A 426 12.08 -6.54 -9.76
CA PHE A 426 10.70 -6.49 -9.26
C PHE A 426 10.52 -7.31 -7.99
N ILE A 427 9.52 -6.92 -7.21
CA ILE A 427 9.08 -7.63 -6.01
C ILE A 427 7.69 -8.17 -6.31
N THR A 428 7.50 -9.48 -6.13
CA THR A 428 6.18 -10.09 -6.28
C THR A 428 5.24 -9.61 -5.18
N ILE A 429 3.94 -9.61 -5.43
CA ILE A 429 2.96 -9.22 -4.40
C ILE A 429 3.11 -10.12 -3.16
N ARG A 430 3.31 -11.42 -3.38
CA ARG A 430 3.51 -12.40 -2.30
C ARG A 430 4.78 -12.17 -1.51
N ASP A 431 5.89 -11.83 -2.17
CA ASP A 431 7.14 -11.52 -1.46
C ASP A 431 6.99 -10.27 -0.60
N ALA A 432 6.30 -9.23 -1.10
CA ALA A 432 5.99 -8.05 -0.30
C ALA A 432 5.09 -8.39 0.90
N LEU A 433 4.11 -9.26 0.73
CA LEU A 433 3.20 -9.71 1.79
C LEU A 433 3.87 -10.61 2.86
N LYS A 434 5.08 -11.13 2.61
CA LYS A 434 5.87 -11.84 3.64
C LYS A 434 6.39 -10.89 4.72
N THR A 435 6.70 -9.65 4.35
CA THR A 435 7.30 -8.66 5.26
C THR A 435 6.34 -7.53 5.64
N HIS A 436 5.29 -7.29 4.85
CA HIS A 436 4.32 -6.22 5.05
C HIS A 436 2.89 -6.74 5.02
N THR A 437 1.99 -6.02 5.70
CA THR A 437 0.56 -6.32 5.63
C THR A 437 -0.06 -5.73 4.36
N SER A 438 -1.18 -6.32 3.93
CA SER A 438 -2.00 -5.76 2.84
C SER A 438 -2.38 -4.29 3.10
N ARG A 439 -2.76 -3.98 4.36
CA ARG A 439 -3.07 -2.63 4.82
C ARG A 439 -1.89 -1.67 4.64
N GLN A 440 -0.68 -2.08 5.00
CA GLN A 440 0.52 -1.27 4.79
C GLN A 440 0.75 -0.99 3.31
N ILE A 441 0.63 -2.00 2.43
CA ILE A 441 0.77 -1.81 0.99
C ILE A 441 -0.26 -0.82 0.45
N ARG A 442 -1.52 -0.89 0.89
CA ARG A 442 -2.56 0.08 0.50
C ARG A 442 -2.23 1.48 1.00
N LEU A 443 -1.76 1.62 2.24
CA LEU A 443 -1.38 2.92 2.82
C LEU A 443 -0.21 3.56 2.08
N ILE A 444 0.81 2.79 1.68
CA ILE A 444 1.90 3.26 0.80
C ILE A 444 1.33 3.95 -0.43
N PHE A 445 0.35 3.32 -1.08
CA PHE A 445 -0.25 3.86 -2.28
C PHE A 445 -1.18 5.05 -2.03
N LEU A 446 -1.92 5.08 -0.93
CA LEU A 446 -2.82 6.18 -0.57
C LEU A 446 -2.08 7.45 -0.16
N LEU A 447 -0.87 7.31 0.40
CA LEU A 447 0.03 8.42 0.76
C LEU A 447 0.63 9.12 -0.48
N HIS A 448 0.44 8.56 -1.68
CA HIS A 448 1.02 9.07 -2.93
C HIS A 448 -0.06 9.27 -4.01
N SER A 449 0.08 10.32 -4.81
CA SER A 449 -0.83 10.61 -5.93
C SER A 449 -0.97 9.41 -6.89
N TRP A 450 -2.18 8.88 -7.07
CA TRP A 450 -2.44 7.66 -7.85
C TRP A 450 -1.98 7.74 -9.32
N ARG A 451 -1.96 8.94 -9.90
CA ARG A 451 -1.61 9.18 -11.31
C ARG A 451 -0.11 9.39 -11.55
N ASP A 452 0.64 9.79 -10.52
CA ASP A 452 2.04 10.18 -10.66
C ASP A 452 2.94 8.96 -10.42
N THR A 453 4.13 8.97 -11.04
CA THR A 453 5.15 7.93 -10.80
C THR A 453 5.60 7.95 -9.34
N MET A 454 5.69 6.78 -8.74
CA MET A 454 6.07 6.57 -7.34
C MET A 454 7.30 5.67 -7.25
N ASP A 455 8.27 6.02 -6.41
CA ASP A 455 9.40 5.15 -6.10
C ASP A 455 9.08 4.27 -4.88
N TYR A 456 9.32 2.97 -5.00
CA TYR A 456 9.20 2.01 -3.92
C TYR A 456 10.55 1.90 -3.21
N SER A 457 10.60 2.40 -1.98
CA SER A 457 11.81 2.46 -1.16
C SER A 457 11.53 2.10 0.31
N VAL A 458 12.60 1.85 1.07
CA VAL A 458 12.52 1.62 2.52
C VAL A 458 11.85 2.80 3.23
N ASP A 459 12.06 4.03 2.76
CA ASP A 459 11.45 5.23 3.35
C ASP A 459 9.95 5.28 3.12
N THR A 460 9.47 4.96 1.90
CA THR A 460 8.03 4.90 1.62
C THR A 460 7.31 3.81 2.42
N LEU A 461 8.01 2.69 2.68
CA LEU A 461 7.52 1.63 3.57
C LEU A 461 7.44 2.11 5.02
N ALA A 462 8.50 2.76 5.51
CA ALA A 462 8.56 3.29 6.87
C ALA A 462 7.48 4.36 7.13
N GLU A 463 7.17 5.20 6.13
CA GLU A 463 6.09 6.18 6.23
C GLU A 463 4.73 5.50 6.44
N ALA A 464 4.41 4.48 5.64
CA ALA A 464 3.14 3.76 5.76
C ALA A 464 3.01 3.00 7.09
N VAL A 465 4.08 2.33 7.54
CA VAL A 465 4.12 1.67 8.85
C VAL A 465 3.96 2.69 9.98
N GLY A 466 4.64 3.84 9.89
CA GLY A 466 4.52 4.93 10.85
C GLY A 466 3.11 5.50 10.92
N PHE A 467 2.45 5.68 9.78
CA PHE A 467 1.07 6.17 9.72
C PHE A 467 0.05 5.16 10.24
N GLU A 468 0.21 3.87 9.92
CA GLU A 468 -0.59 2.78 10.52
C GLU A 468 -0.46 2.78 12.05
N LYS A 469 0.76 2.93 12.57
CA LYS A 469 1.01 3.04 14.00
C LYS A 469 0.26 4.23 14.62
N GLN A 470 0.34 5.41 14.00
CA GLN A 470 -0.38 6.60 14.47
C GLN A 470 -1.89 6.35 14.54
N LEU A 471 -2.47 5.71 13.52
CA LEU A 471 -3.89 5.35 13.51
C LEU A 471 -4.26 4.42 14.66
N ILE A 472 -3.49 3.34 14.86
CA ILE A 472 -3.73 2.37 15.94
C ILE A 472 -3.62 3.06 17.31
N ASP A 473 -2.59 3.87 17.53
CA ASP A 473 -2.35 4.54 18.80
C ASP A 473 -3.47 5.57 19.13
N PHE A 474 -3.95 6.29 18.13
CA PHE A 474 -5.08 7.22 18.26
C PHE A 474 -6.40 6.52 18.56
N LEU A 475 -6.74 5.48 17.78
CA LEU A 475 -7.98 4.72 17.98
C LEU A 475 -7.99 3.99 19.33
N TYR A 476 -6.83 3.52 19.76
CA TYR A 476 -6.61 2.97 21.09
C TYR A 476 -6.88 4.00 22.20
N THR A 477 -6.40 5.24 22.02
CA THR A 477 -6.69 6.35 22.92
C THR A 477 -8.20 6.63 22.97
N CYS A 478 -8.85 6.77 21.82
CA CYS A 478 -10.30 7.00 21.72
C CYS A 478 -11.11 5.92 22.45
N SER A 479 -10.74 4.65 22.24
CA SER A 479 -11.40 3.49 22.87
C SER A 479 -11.32 3.55 24.40
N ASN A 480 -10.15 3.91 24.94
CA ASN A 480 -9.94 3.98 26.38
C ASN A 480 -10.65 5.19 27.02
N ILE A 481 -10.79 6.30 26.30
CA ILE A 481 -11.58 7.43 26.78
C ILE A 481 -13.06 7.04 26.96
N GLN A 482 -13.62 6.18 26.08
CA GLN A 482 -14.99 5.66 26.27
C GLN A 482 -15.12 4.90 27.60
N PHE A 483 -14.14 4.05 27.89
CA PHE A 483 -14.13 3.28 29.13
C PHE A 483 -14.03 4.17 30.37
N LEU A 484 -13.12 5.16 30.35
CA LEU A 484 -12.98 6.10 31.47
C LEU A 484 -14.25 6.94 31.67
N ALA A 485 -14.90 7.39 30.59
CA ALA A 485 -16.16 8.12 30.70
C ALA A 485 -17.27 7.27 31.32
N LYS A 486 -17.36 5.98 30.96
CA LYS A 486 -18.27 5.02 31.61
C LYS A 486 -18.00 4.90 33.11
N GLN A 487 -16.74 4.80 33.53
CA GLN A 487 -16.38 4.76 34.96
C GLN A 487 -16.72 6.07 35.68
N SER A 488 -16.63 7.21 34.99
CA SER A 488 -16.99 8.50 35.56
C SER A 488 -18.51 8.66 35.78
N LEU A 489 -19.36 7.97 35.01
CA LEU A 489 -20.81 8.08 35.17
C LEU A 489 -21.35 7.38 36.43
N SER A 490 -20.71 6.29 36.87
CA SER A 490 -21.15 5.54 38.06
C SER A 490 -20.86 6.27 39.39
N ASN A 491 -20.03 7.32 39.37
CA ASN A 491 -19.59 8.07 40.54
C ASN A 491 -20.41 9.37 40.70
N LYS A 492 -21.23 9.46 41.75
CA LYS A 492 -22.23 10.54 41.98
C LYS A 492 -21.68 11.93 42.38
N GLN A 493 -20.36 12.16 42.34
CA GLN A 493 -19.71 13.34 42.94
C GLN A 493 -19.06 14.31 41.94
N TYR A 494 -19.62 14.50 40.73
CA TYR A 494 -18.95 15.29 39.67
C TYR A 494 -19.57 16.66 39.36
N LEU A 495 -18.70 17.57 38.91
CA LEU A 495 -19.01 18.91 38.40
C LEU A 495 -19.53 18.84 36.95
N GLU A 496 -20.41 19.76 36.57
CA GLU A 496 -20.93 19.89 35.20
C GLU A 496 -19.80 20.15 34.19
N GLU A 497 -19.91 19.54 33.02
CA GLU A 497 -19.02 19.81 31.88
C GLU A 497 -19.49 21.04 31.11
N THR A 498 -18.56 21.89 30.70
CA THR A 498 -18.84 22.92 29.69
C THR A 498 -18.80 22.27 28.30
N GLU A 499 -19.88 22.40 27.52
CA GLU A 499 -19.82 22.12 26.09
C GLU A 499 -18.82 23.08 25.41
N ASP A 500 -18.05 22.55 24.46
CA ASP A 500 -17.06 23.31 23.72
C ASP A 500 -17.36 23.17 22.23
N SER A 501 -17.98 24.21 21.68
CA SER A 501 -18.41 24.24 20.28
C SER A 501 -17.24 24.26 19.29
N ASP A 502 -16.03 24.62 19.73
CA ASP A 502 -14.87 24.83 18.86
C ASP A 502 -14.43 23.52 18.18
N PHE A 503 -14.27 22.44 18.95
CA PHE A 503 -13.81 21.16 18.38
C PHE A 503 -14.83 20.49 17.46
N LYS A 504 -16.13 20.62 17.78
CA LYS A 504 -17.21 20.14 16.89
C LYS A 504 -17.12 20.83 15.53
N GLN A 505 -16.85 22.14 15.51
CA GLN A 505 -16.64 22.89 14.27
C GLN A 505 -15.39 22.42 13.52
N THR A 506 -14.28 22.18 14.24
CA THR A 506 -13.05 21.62 13.65
C THR A 506 -13.29 20.29 12.93
N LEU A 507 -14.05 19.38 13.53
CA LEU A 507 -14.40 18.10 12.89
C LEU A 507 -15.22 18.32 11.61
N VAL A 508 -16.23 19.19 11.64
CA VAL A 508 -17.04 19.54 10.46
C VAL A 508 -16.18 20.15 9.35
N ASP A 509 -15.28 21.07 9.69
CA ASP A 509 -14.37 21.70 8.73
C ASP A 509 -13.44 20.68 8.07
N ILE A 510 -12.92 19.71 8.84
CA ILE A 510 -12.11 18.61 8.30
C ILE A 510 -12.95 17.70 7.40
N GLN A 511 -14.19 17.38 7.77
CA GLN A 511 -15.08 16.59 6.91
C GLN A 511 -15.30 17.27 5.55
N HIS A 512 -15.50 18.58 5.53
CA HIS A 512 -15.61 19.35 4.29
C HIS A 512 -14.31 19.38 3.49
N LYS A 513 -13.15 19.56 4.13
CA LYS A 513 -11.84 19.49 3.44
C LYS A 513 -11.60 18.11 2.81
N VAL A 514 -12.00 17.04 3.50
CA VAL A 514 -11.94 15.67 2.95
C VAL A 514 -12.87 15.51 1.75
N TYR A 515 -14.09 16.03 1.84
CA TYR A 515 -15.03 16.02 0.71
C TYR A 515 -14.46 16.77 -0.51
N ASP A 516 -13.87 17.94 -0.30
CA ASP A 516 -13.25 18.75 -1.36
C ASP A 516 -12.05 18.02 -1.99
N ALA A 517 -11.19 17.41 -1.18
CA ALA A 517 -10.05 16.62 -1.67
C ALA A 517 -10.50 15.40 -2.49
N LEU A 518 -11.58 14.72 -2.09
CA LEU A 518 -12.14 13.61 -2.86
C LEU A 518 -12.82 14.07 -4.15
N CYS A 519 -13.45 15.25 -4.14
CA CYS A 519 -13.95 15.90 -5.35
C CYS A 519 -12.81 16.31 -6.29
N ASP A 520 -11.61 16.58 -5.77
CA ASP A 520 -10.44 16.94 -6.56
C ASP A 520 -9.66 15.73 -7.06
N SER A 521 -10.28 14.92 -7.92
CA SER A 521 -9.66 13.73 -8.55
C SER A 521 -9.25 12.65 -7.55
N CYS A 522 -10.09 12.42 -6.53
CA CYS A 522 -9.88 11.40 -5.49
C CYS A 522 -8.50 11.55 -4.81
N ASP A 523 -8.15 12.76 -4.37
CA ASP A 523 -6.85 13.05 -3.75
C ASP A 523 -6.75 12.45 -2.33
N THR A 524 -6.42 11.17 -2.26
CA THR A 524 -6.29 10.44 -1.00
C THR A 524 -5.13 10.93 -0.15
N ARG A 525 -4.08 11.51 -0.75
CA ARG A 525 -2.92 12.02 -0.01
C ARG A 525 -3.35 13.19 0.87
N SER A 526 -4.04 14.17 0.29
CA SER A 526 -4.57 15.32 1.04
C SER A 526 -5.59 14.88 2.10
N VAL A 527 -6.39 13.85 1.82
CA VAL A 527 -7.31 13.26 2.81
C VAL A 527 -6.55 12.66 4.01
N LEU A 528 -5.48 11.91 3.78
CA LEU A 528 -4.67 11.34 4.86
C LEU A 528 -3.96 12.43 5.68
N ASP A 529 -3.53 13.52 5.05
CA ASP A 529 -2.98 14.68 5.76
C ASP A 529 -4.04 15.36 6.64
N CYS A 530 -5.29 15.47 6.17
CA CYS A 530 -6.41 15.94 6.99
C CYS A 530 -6.66 15.04 8.21
N ILE A 531 -6.57 13.71 8.03
CA ILE A 531 -6.69 12.74 9.13
C ILE A 531 -5.58 12.96 10.18
N LYS A 532 -4.32 13.14 9.75
CA LYS A 532 -3.19 13.40 10.67
C LYS A 532 -3.40 14.66 11.53
N VAL A 533 -3.89 15.73 10.91
CA VAL A 533 -4.21 17.00 11.61
C VAL A 533 -5.30 16.76 12.65
N LEU A 534 -6.41 16.12 12.24
CA LEU A 534 -7.53 15.84 13.12
C LEU A 534 -7.15 14.96 14.31
N MET A 535 -6.36 13.90 14.10
CA MET A 535 -5.86 13.04 15.18
C MET A 535 -5.00 13.83 16.16
N SER A 536 -4.11 14.70 15.67
CA SER A 536 -3.21 15.50 16.51
C SER A 536 -3.97 16.50 17.37
N GLU A 537 -4.99 17.16 16.81
CA GLU A 537 -5.84 18.10 17.55
C GLU A 537 -6.70 17.38 18.59
N ALA A 538 -7.28 16.23 18.23
CA ALA A 538 -8.05 15.39 19.15
C ALA A 538 -7.19 14.85 20.30
N ASP A 539 -5.99 14.33 20.03
CA ASP A 539 -5.06 13.85 21.06
C ASP A 539 -4.63 14.98 22.00
N SER A 540 -4.27 16.15 21.46
CA SER A 540 -3.91 17.33 22.25
C SER A 540 -5.05 17.75 23.20
N ARG A 541 -6.29 17.75 22.70
CA ARG A 541 -7.49 18.02 23.48
C ARG A 541 -7.72 16.97 24.57
N ILE A 542 -7.60 15.70 24.24
CA ILE A 542 -7.76 14.59 25.20
C ILE A 542 -6.73 14.71 26.32
N PHE A 543 -5.45 14.87 25.99
CA PHE A 543 -4.40 14.85 26.99
C PHE A 543 -4.26 16.15 27.79
N SER A 544 -4.77 17.27 27.29
CA SER A 544 -4.82 18.53 28.06
C SER A 544 -5.97 18.58 29.06
N ARG A 545 -7.03 17.77 28.89
CA ARG A 545 -8.25 17.81 29.71
C ARG A 545 -8.51 16.55 30.52
N ILE A 546 -7.80 15.45 30.26
CA ILE A 546 -7.92 14.23 31.03
C ILE A 546 -7.42 14.45 32.46
N GLU A 547 -8.35 14.52 33.40
CA GLU A 547 -8.05 14.63 34.83
C GLU A 547 -8.74 13.51 35.60
N PRO A 548 -8.10 12.97 36.65
CA PRO A 548 -8.78 12.05 37.55
C PRO A 548 -9.99 12.75 38.19
N ASN A 549 -11.08 12.02 38.35
CA ASN A 549 -12.27 12.50 39.06
C ASN A 549 -12.95 13.74 38.42
N LYS A 550 -12.89 13.88 37.09
CA LYS A 550 -13.77 14.78 36.35
C LYS A 550 -14.68 13.98 35.43
N ARG A 551 -15.89 14.49 35.20
CA ARG A 551 -16.77 13.99 34.14
C ARG A 551 -16.10 14.35 32.79
N ILE A 552 -16.02 13.37 31.90
CA ILE A 552 -15.35 13.49 30.59
C ILE A 552 -16.23 12.95 29.44
N SER A 553 -17.55 13.01 29.60
CA SER A 553 -18.55 12.55 28.63
C SER A 553 -18.41 13.28 27.29
N ASN A 554 -18.30 14.61 27.27
CA ASN A 554 -18.14 15.40 26.04
C ASN A 554 -16.83 15.05 25.32
N LEU A 555 -15.75 14.83 26.09
CA LEU A 555 -14.47 14.41 25.52
C LEU A 555 -14.56 13.02 24.89
N ALA A 556 -15.31 12.12 25.50
CA ALA A 556 -15.58 10.80 24.94
C ALA A 556 -16.45 10.88 23.68
N ASP A 557 -17.46 11.73 23.66
CA ASP A 557 -18.30 11.94 22.46
C ASP A 557 -17.46 12.51 21.30
N ASP A 558 -16.61 13.51 21.57
CA ASP A 558 -15.67 14.09 20.60
C ASP A 558 -14.70 13.04 20.05
N ALA A 559 -14.09 12.24 20.92
CA ALA A 559 -13.16 11.18 20.55
C ALA A 559 -13.84 10.07 19.73
N PHE A 560 -15.06 9.67 20.14
CA PHE A 560 -15.85 8.69 19.42
C PHE A 560 -16.24 9.19 18.03
N ALA A 561 -16.71 10.44 17.94
CA ALA A 561 -17.10 11.08 16.69
C ALA A 561 -15.92 11.12 15.70
N THR A 562 -14.74 11.51 16.20
CA THR A 562 -13.50 11.58 15.42
C THR A 562 -13.06 10.19 14.95
N GLY A 563 -12.97 9.22 15.87
CA GLY A 563 -12.57 7.85 15.53
C GLY A 563 -13.54 7.18 14.57
N ARG A 564 -14.85 7.40 14.73
CA ARG A 564 -15.89 6.91 13.82
C ARG A 564 -15.71 7.46 12.40
N PHE A 565 -15.54 8.77 12.26
CA PHE A 565 -15.32 9.40 10.96
C PHE A 565 -14.09 8.82 10.24
N ILE A 566 -12.97 8.69 10.96
CA ILE A 566 -11.73 8.12 10.42
C ILE A 566 -11.96 6.66 9.99
N LEU A 567 -12.59 5.83 10.83
CA LEU A 567 -12.85 4.42 10.53
C LEU A 567 -13.77 4.24 9.32
N GLN A 568 -14.84 5.03 9.22
CA GLN A 568 -15.75 5.01 8.07
C GLN A 568 -15.02 5.33 6.76
N LEU A 569 -14.15 6.34 6.78
CA LEU A 569 -13.35 6.75 5.62
C LEU A 569 -12.29 5.70 5.25
N LEU A 570 -11.53 5.19 6.23
CA LEU A 570 -10.52 4.16 5.98
C LEU A 570 -11.14 2.84 5.50
N ARG A 571 -12.37 2.51 5.94
CA ARG A 571 -13.13 1.38 5.40
C ARG A 571 -13.43 1.58 3.91
N ILE A 572 -13.84 2.77 3.50
CA ILE A 572 -14.06 3.11 2.07
C ILE A 572 -12.75 2.94 1.29
N PHE A 573 -11.60 3.29 1.85
CA PHE A 573 -10.31 3.06 1.18
C PHE A 573 -9.80 1.61 1.26
N GLY A 574 -10.55 0.69 1.88
CA GLY A 574 -10.14 -0.70 2.07
C GLY A 574 -8.96 -0.88 3.05
N VAL A 575 -8.72 0.10 3.92
CA VAL A 575 -7.67 0.09 4.96
C VAL A 575 -8.20 -0.44 6.29
N ALA A 576 -9.49 -0.22 6.59
CA ALA A 576 -10.15 -0.71 7.80
C ALA A 576 -11.22 -1.74 7.45
N ASP A 577 -11.45 -2.69 8.36
CA ASP A 577 -12.50 -3.68 8.24
C ASP A 577 -13.90 -3.07 8.48
N HIS A 578 -14.92 -3.80 8.09
CA HIS A 578 -16.30 -3.45 8.42
C HIS A 578 -16.59 -3.78 9.89
N THR A 579 -16.40 -2.80 10.77
CA THR A 579 -16.82 -2.83 12.18
C THR A 579 -18.17 -2.13 12.36
N ALA A 580 -18.82 -2.31 13.51
CA ALA A 580 -20.06 -1.60 13.85
C ALA A 580 -19.87 -0.07 13.82
N VAL A 581 -18.71 0.39 14.27
CA VAL A 581 -18.35 1.82 14.29
C VAL A 581 -18.05 2.34 12.88
N ALA A 582 -17.37 1.54 12.04
CA ALA A 582 -17.05 1.90 10.65
C ALA A 582 -18.27 1.85 9.71
N ALA A 583 -19.42 1.36 10.17
CA ALA A 583 -20.65 1.37 9.39
C ALA A 583 -21.20 2.80 9.21
N GLY A 584 -21.87 3.03 8.07
CA GLY A 584 -22.45 4.34 7.71
C GLY A 584 -21.61 5.10 6.69
N SER A 585 -21.77 6.43 6.69
CA SER A 585 -21.13 7.33 5.72
C SER A 585 -20.32 8.42 6.43
N PRO A 586 -19.07 8.67 6.00
CA PRO A 586 -18.26 9.79 6.47
C PRO A 586 -18.51 11.10 5.69
N VAL A 587 -19.52 11.13 4.80
CA VAL A 587 -19.82 12.31 3.97
C VAL A 587 -20.46 13.41 4.83
N PRO A 588 -19.94 14.65 4.84
CA PRO A 588 -20.53 15.73 5.64
C PRO A 588 -21.97 16.06 5.25
N SER A 589 -22.77 16.47 6.23
CA SER A 589 -24.15 16.92 6.00
C SER A 589 -24.20 18.11 5.04
N GLY A 590 -25.24 18.18 4.20
CA GLY A 590 -25.39 19.23 3.19
C GLY A 590 -24.50 19.07 1.95
N ALA A 591 -23.51 18.17 1.98
CA ALA A 591 -22.70 17.84 0.81
C ALA A 591 -23.55 17.15 -0.27
N THR A 592 -23.13 17.27 -1.53
CA THR A 592 -23.85 16.67 -2.65
C THR A 592 -23.21 15.35 -3.02
N ILE A 593 -24.00 14.29 -3.11
CA ILE A 593 -23.58 12.99 -3.64
C ILE A 593 -24.43 12.65 -4.84
N ALA A 594 -24.13 11.56 -5.54
CA ALA A 594 -24.95 11.12 -6.65
C ALA A 594 -26.36 10.79 -6.15
N GLY A 595 -27.33 11.59 -6.57
CA GLY A 595 -28.75 11.44 -6.21
C GLY A 595 -29.29 12.54 -5.30
N GLY A 596 -28.45 13.51 -4.90
CA GLY A 596 -28.89 14.69 -4.17
C GLY A 596 -27.99 15.08 -3.02
N LYS A 597 -28.46 16.06 -2.24
CA LYS A 597 -27.78 16.50 -1.02
C LYS A 597 -28.00 15.52 0.12
N VAL A 598 -26.94 15.25 0.88
CA VAL A 598 -27.02 14.56 2.17
C VAL A 598 -27.89 15.39 3.10
N PRO A 599 -28.97 14.84 3.69
CA PRO A 599 -29.87 15.59 4.57
C PRO A 599 -29.11 16.26 5.71
N GLU A 600 -29.51 17.47 6.10
CA GLU A 600 -28.90 18.19 7.23
C GLU A 600 -29.06 17.43 8.55
N HIS A 601 -30.22 16.76 8.73
CA HIS A 601 -30.51 15.88 9.86
C HIS A 601 -30.00 14.45 9.70
N HIS A 602 -29.21 14.16 8.67
CA HIS A 602 -28.49 12.89 8.61
C HIS A 602 -27.44 12.94 9.73
N GLU A 603 -27.79 12.42 10.90
CA GLU A 603 -26.82 12.21 11.98
C GLU A 603 -25.75 11.25 11.45
N ASN A 604 -24.66 11.78 10.91
CA ASN A 604 -23.46 11.00 10.58
C ASN A 604 -22.94 10.24 11.81
N ILE A 605 -23.30 10.75 12.99
CA ILE A 605 -22.94 10.25 14.30
C ILE A 605 -24.22 10.31 15.15
N PRO A 606 -25.00 9.22 15.24
CA PRO A 606 -25.99 9.12 16.30
C PRO A 606 -25.22 9.09 17.61
N LEU A 607 -25.02 10.27 18.20
CA LEU A 607 -24.69 10.38 19.60
C LEU A 607 -25.96 10.01 20.33
N ARG A 608 -26.24 8.70 20.44
CA ARG A 608 -27.18 8.24 21.48
C ARG A 608 -26.76 8.96 22.75
N GLU A 609 -27.70 9.68 23.39
CA GLU A 609 -27.44 10.37 24.65
C GLU A 609 -26.57 9.49 25.54
N ALA A 610 -25.63 10.09 26.28
CA ALA A 610 -24.65 9.45 27.15
C ALA A 610 -25.31 8.61 28.27
N ASP A 611 -26.00 7.55 27.89
CA ASP A 611 -26.49 6.48 28.73
C ASP A 611 -25.34 5.49 28.92
N GLU A 612 -25.29 4.86 30.09
CA GLU A 612 -24.26 3.90 30.48
C GLU A 612 -24.13 2.75 29.47
N SER A 613 -25.24 2.38 28.82
CA SER A 613 -25.27 1.34 27.78
C SER A 613 -24.50 1.71 26.51
N ALA A 614 -24.35 3.01 26.20
CA ALA A 614 -23.74 3.46 24.95
C ALA A 614 -22.21 3.31 24.96
N PHE A 615 -21.55 3.59 26.08
CA PHE A 615 -20.08 3.56 26.15
C PHE A 615 -19.49 2.16 25.95
N GLY A 616 -20.23 1.11 26.30
CA GLY A 616 -19.83 -0.27 26.09
C GLY A 616 -19.54 -0.55 24.61
N PHE A 617 -20.54 -0.39 23.73
CA PHE A 617 -20.38 -0.66 22.30
C PHE A 617 -19.40 0.31 21.63
N ARG A 618 -19.31 1.56 22.11
CA ARG A 618 -18.41 2.59 21.56
C ARG A 618 -16.94 2.29 21.78
N SER A 619 -16.60 1.39 22.70
CA SER A 619 -15.22 1.11 23.10
C SER A 619 -14.42 0.27 22.11
N TRP A 620 -15.02 -0.26 21.03
CA TRP A 620 -14.28 -0.95 19.96
C TRP A 620 -14.02 0.01 18.79
N LEU A 621 -13.10 0.96 18.97
CA LEU A 621 -12.54 1.72 17.85
C LEU A 621 -11.24 1.04 17.40
N SER A 622 -11.35 0.21 16.37
CA SER A 622 -10.23 -0.57 15.83
C SER A 622 -10.31 -0.61 14.31
N LEU A 623 -9.14 -0.67 13.67
CA LEU A 623 -9.03 -0.93 12.22
C LEU A 623 -9.45 -2.37 11.88
N ASP A 624 -9.33 -3.29 12.84
CA ASP A 624 -9.60 -4.72 12.63
C ASP A 624 -10.98 -5.09 13.19
N ARG A 625 -11.69 -5.96 12.48
CA ARG A 625 -12.89 -6.61 12.99
C ARG A 625 -12.53 -7.57 14.12
N LEU A 626 -13.39 -7.62 15.14
CA LEU A 626 -13.22 -8.55 16.25
C LEU A 626 -13.60 -9.99 15.83
N THR A 627 -12.72 -10.94 16.13
CA THR A 627 -12.94 -12.38 15.86
C THR A 627 -13.04 -13.16 17.16
N GLU A 628 -13.76 -14.28 17.10
CA GLU A 628 -13.94 -15.20 18.22
C GLU A 628 -12.59 -15.76 18.71
N GLU A 629 -11.73 -16.18 17.79
CA GLU A 629 -10.38 -16.69 18.10
C GLU A 629 -9.54 -15.64 18.85
N ARG A 630 -9.60 -14.37 18.42
CA ARG A 630 -8.86 -13.27 19.07
C ARG A 630 -9.36 -13.05 20.49
N LEU A 631 -10.67 -13.07 20.71
CA LEU A 631 -11.27 -12.94 22.03
C LEU A 631 -10.86 -14.08 22.97
N ILE A 632 -11.05 -15.33 22.53
CA ILE A 632 -10.70 -16.54 23.30
C ILE A 632 -9.23 -16.51 23.68
N SER A 633 -8.36 -16.29 22.70
CA SER A 633 -6.90 -16.23 22.89
C SER A 633 -6.48 -15.12 23.86
N SER A 634 -7.13 -13.96 23.78
CA SER A 634 -6.82 -12.83 24.67
C SER A 634 -7.22 -13.09 26.12
N VAL A 635 -8.41 -13.64 26.35
CA VAL A 635 -8.89 -13.97 27.71
C VAL A 635 -8.00 -15.04 28.33
N HIS A 636 -7.79 -16.14 27.63
CA HIS A 636 -7.01 -17.27 28.13
C HIS A 636 -5.59 -16.87 28.52
N LYS A 637 -4.85 -16.23 27.61
CA LYS A 637 -3.45 -15.84 27.86
C LYS A 637 -3.34 -14.73 28.89
N SER A 638 -4.35 -13.86 29.00
CA SER A 638 -4.39 -12.85 30.06
C SER A 638 -4.55 -13.47 31.45
N LEU A 639 -5.34 -14.55 31.56
CA LEU A 639 -5.49 -15.32 32.80
C LEU A 639 -4.17 -16.02 33.17
N GLU A 640 -3.51 -16.66 32.21
CA GLU A 640 -2.18 -17.25 32.42
C GLU A 640 -1.16 -16.20 32.89
N ALA A 641 -1.10 -15.05 32.20
CA ALA A 641 -0.23 -13.93 32.57
C ALA A 641 -0.50 -13.43 34.00
N SER A 642 -1.77 -13.40 34.39
CA SER A 642 -2.18 -12.93 35.72
C SER A 642 -1.86 -13.95 36.80
N SER A 643 -2.00 -15.25 36.51
CA SER A 643 -1.58 -16.32 37.42
C SER A 643 -0.08 -16.25 37.70
N ILE A 644 0.74 -16.07 36.66
CA ILE A 644 2.20 -15.87 36.79
C ILE A 644 2.52 -14.62 37.63
N PHE A 645 1.84 -13.51 37.36
CA PHE A 645 2.04 -12.26 38.11
C PHE A 645 1.71 -12.45 39.60
N ILE A 646 0.58 -13.08 39.91
CA ILE A 646 0.15 -13.35 41.28
C ILE A 646 1.15 -14.24 42.03
N GLN A 647 1.62 -15.32 41.39
CA GLN A 647 2.63 -16.21 41.98
C GLN A 647 3.93 -15.48 42.33
N ALA A 648 4.31 -14.48 41.52
CA ALA A 648 5.50 -13.67 41.79
C ALA A 648 5.34 -12.72 43.00
N ILE A 649 4.10 -12.44 43.44
CA ILE A 649 3.81 -11.40 44.43
C ILE A 649 3.32 -11.98 45.76
N ILE A 650 2.59 -13.09 45.73
CA ILE A 650 1.95 -13.68 46.92
C ILE A 650 2.93 -14.02 48.05
N HIS A 651 4.21 -14.23 47.71
CA HIS A 651 5.28 -14.58 48.65
C HIS A 651 6.08 -13.37 49.17
N GLU A 652 5.77 -12.14 48.76
CA GLU A 652 6.51 -10.94 49.15
C GLU A 652 6.07 -10.36 50.53
N GLY A 653 5.01 -10.90 51.13
CA GLY A 653 4.56 -10.55 52.49
C GLY A 653 3.03 -10.62 52.67
N ASP A 654 2.57 -10.57 53.92
CA ASP A 654 1.16 -10.74 54.28
C ASP A 654 0.22 -9.74 53.59
N THR A 655 0.65 -8.48 53.46
CA THR A 655 -0.10 -7.42 52.77
C THR A 655 -0.34 -7.77 51.29
N PHE A 656 0.65 -8.35 50.61
CA PHE A 656 0.52 -8.73 49.21
C PHE A 656 -0.35 -9.98 49.05
N LYS A 657 -0.24 -10.92 49.98
CA LYS A 657 -1.14 -12.06 50.07
C LYS A 657 -2.60 -11.63 50.23
N GLU A 658 -2.89 -10.69 51.15
CA GLU A 658 -4.25 -10.16 51.35
C GLU A 658 -4.80 -9.47 50.08
N ILE A 659 -3.97 -8.71 49.37
CA ILE A 659 -4.35 -8.09 48.09
C ILE A 659 -4.70 -9.15 47.04
N VAL A 660 -3.87 -10.20 46.94
CA VAL A 660 -4.11 -11.33 46.03
C VAL A 660 -5.39 -12.08 46.38
N ASP A 661 -5.60 -12.40 47.66
CA ASP A 661 -6.79 -13.14 48.12
C ASP A 661 -8.07 -12.34 47.88
N THR A 662 -8.02 -11.01 48.14
CA THR A 662 -9.12 -10.10 47.84
C THR A 662 -9.42 -10.06 46.34
N PHE A 663 -8.38 -9.97 45.52
CA PHE A 663 -8.51 -9.94 44.07
C PHE A 663 -9.08 -11.26 43.52
N ALA A 664 -8.60 -12.41 43.99
CA ALA A 664 -9.10 -13.72 43.60
C ALA A 664 -10.57 -13.91 43.99
N CYS A 665 -10.97 -13.45 45.19
CA CYS A 665 -12.36 -13.45 45.62
C CYS A 665 -13.26 -12.62 44.69
N GLU A 666 -12.80 -11.43 44.29
CA GLU A 666 -13.57 -10.57 43.39
C GLU A 666 -13.71 -11.17 41.98
N MET A 667 -12.65 -11.81 41.46
CA MET A 667 -12.67 -12.49 40.17
C MET A 667 -13.64 -13.68 40.16
N GLN A 668 -13.64 -14.49 41.22
CA GLN A 668 -14.58 -15.59 41.37
C GLN A 668 -16.03 -15.08 41.47
N LYS A 669 -16.25 -13.98 42.18
CA LYS A 669 -17.58 -13.42 42.41
C LYS A 669 -18.17 -12.73 41.18
N GLN A 670 -17.39 -11.90 40.48
CA GLN A 670 -17.89 -11.12 39.33
C GLN A 670 -17.88 -11.91 38.02
N TYR A 671 -16.93 -12.82 37.85
CA TYR A 671 -16.67 -13.48 36.57
C TYR A 671 -16.68 -15.00 36.63
N GLY A 672 -16.79 -15.60 37.82
CA GLY A 672 -16.80 -17.05 37.98
C GLY A 672 -15.44 -17.72 37.77
N ILE A 673 -14.35 -16.95 37.81
CA ILE A 673 -13.01 -17.43 37.50
C ILE A 673 -12.19 -17.67 38.78
N ASP A 674 -11.68 -18.89 38.92
CA ASP A 674 -10.65 -19.25 39.90
C ASP A 674 -9.25 -19.02 39.29
N LEU A 675 -8.53 -18.03 39.82
CA LEU A 675 -7.18 -17.68 39.34
C LEU A 675 -6.10 -18.71 39.70
N PHE A 676 -6.37 -19.57 40.68
CA PHE A 676 -5.45 -20.64 41.10
C PHE A 676 -5.71 -21.94 40.33
N ASN A 677 -6.86 -22.04 39.66
CA ASN A 677 -7.24 -23.17 38.82
C ASN A 677 -7.85 -22.68 37.50
N VAL A 678 -7.04 -22.01 36.68
CA VAL A 678 -7.46 -21.49 35.38
C VAL A 678 -7.71 -22.66 34.41
N GLU A 679 -8.89 -22.68 33.79
CA GLU A 679 -9.26 -23.66 32.77
C GLU A 679 -8.26 -23.65 31.59
N SER A 680 -7.91 -24.84 31.11
CA SER A 680 -6.98 -25.00 29.97
C SER A 680 -7.63 -24.61 28.64
N ASP A 681 -8.97 -24.64 28.56
CA ASP A 681 -9.71 -24.19 27.39
C ASP A 681 -10.16 -22.73 27.55
N GLY A 682 -9.52 -21.85 26.78
CA GLY A 682 -9.87 -20.44 26.73
C GLY A 682 -11.33 -20.16 26.36
N ARG A 683 -11.97 -21.04 25.58
CA ARG A 683 -13.38 -20.89 25.22
C ARG A 683 -14.26 -21.01 26.45
N GLN A 684 -14.00 -22.02 27.29
CA GLN A 684 -14.76 -22.25 28.52
C GLN A 684 -14.59 -21.09 29.51
N SER A 685 -13.38 -20.52 29.60
CA SER A 685 -13.15 -19.32 30.42
C SER A 685 -14.02 -18.14 29.94
N LEU A 686 -14.05 -17.89 28.63
CA LEU A 686 -14.86 -16.81 28.06
C LEU A 686 -16.36 -17.07 28.23
N GLU A 687 -16.83 -18.29 28.01
CA GLU A 687 -18.25 -18.65 28.22
C GLU A 687 -18.65 -18.54 29.70
N CYS A 688 -17.76 -18.91 30.63
CA CYS A 688 -17.98 -18.72 32.07
C CYS A 688 -18.14 -17.24 32.43
N ILE A 689 -17.26 -16.37 31.90
CA ILE A 689 -17.34 -14.92 32.07
C ILE A 689 -18.68 -14.37 31.56
N LEU A 690 -19.07 -14.74 30.34
CA LEU A 690 -20.32 -14.28 29.73
C LEU A 690 -21.55 -14.75 30.52
N LYS A 691 -21.57 -16.03 30.93
CA LYS A 691 -22.66 -16.60 31.73
C LYS A 691 -22.78 -15.92 33.09
N THR A 692 -21.67 -15.71 33.79
CA THR A 692 -21.67 -15.09 35.13
C THR A 692 -22.12 -13.63 35.07
N THR A 693 -21.81 -12.93 33.98
CA THR A 693 -22.24 -11.54 33.75
C THR A 693 -23.63 -11.41 33.12
N ASN A 694 -24.40 -12.51 33.02
CA ASN A 694 -25.74 -12.58 32.41
C ASN A 694 -25.81 -12.08 30.96
N GLN A 695 -24.76 -12.35 30.18
CA GLN A 695 -24.67 -11.95 28.77
C GLN A 695 -25.01 -13.11 27.83
N THR A 696 -25.31 -12.76 26.58
CA THR A 696 -25.56 -13.76 25.52
C THR A 696 -24.38 -14.69 25.37
N SER A 697 -24.66 -15.95 25.06
CA SER A 697 -23.61 -16.93 24.80
C SER A 697 -22.75 -16.51 23.61
N LEU A 698 -21.55 -17.07 23.52
CA LEU A 698 -20.62 -16.77 22.44
C LEU A 698 -21.20 -17.15 21.06
N SER A 699 -21.89 -18.29 20.97
CA SER A 699 -22.56 -18.77 19.76
C SER A 699 -23.74 -17.89 19.32
N GLU A 700 -24.55 -17.39 20.25
CA GLU A 700 -25.63 -16.44 19.91
C GLU A 700 -25.05 -15.10 19.43
N SER A 701 -23.96 -14.65 20.04
CA SER A 701 -23.32 -13.38 19.71
C SER A 701 -22.66 -13.40 18.32
N THR A 702 -22.20 -14.56 17.83
CA THR A 702 -21.66 -14.69 16.47
C THR A 702 -22.74 -14.72 15.39
N CYS A 703 -23.99 -15.08 15.74
CA CYS A 703 -25.14 -15.01 14.82
C CYS A 703 -25.67 -13.58 14.59
N ILE A 704 -25.36 -12.65 15.49
CA ILE A 704 -25.80 -11.26 15.40
C ILE A 704 -24.75 -10.43 14.63
N PRO A 705 -25.14 -9.58 13.66
CA PRO A 705 -24.21 -8.66 13.01
C PRO A 705 -23.46 -7.81 14.03
N HIS A 706 -22.13 -7.88 14.01
CA HIS A 706 -21.25 -7.22 14.99
C HIS A 706 -21.51 -7.61 16.47
N GLY A 707 -22.18 -8.72 16.75
CA GLY A 707 -22.54 -9.12 18.12
C GLY A 707 -21.33 -9.33 19.03
N LEU A 708 -20.17 -9.73 18.49
CA LEU A 708 -18.92 -9.79 19.26
C LEU A 708 -18.46 -8.41 19.75
N GLU A 709 -18.59 -7.37 18.91
CA GLU A 709 -18.18 -6.00 19.23
C GLU A 709 -19.19 -5.33 20.19
N ILE A 710 -20.49 -5.62 20.00
CA ILE A 710 -21.58 -4.97 20.74
C ILE A 710 -21.82 -5.65 22.09
N ASN A 711 -21.83 -6.99 22.15
CA ASN A 711 -22.25 -7.74 23.34
C ASN A 711 -21.06 -8.34 24.12
N VAL A 712 -20.02 -8.83 23.44
CA VAL A 712 -18.94 -9.59 24.08
C VAL A 712 -17.78 -8.69 24.50
N TRP A 713 -17.30 -7.82 23.61
CA TRP A 713 -16.17 -6.94 23.89
C TRP A 713 -16.34 -6.06 25.13
N PRO A 714 -17.49 -5.43 25.40
CA PRO A 714 -17.63 -4.59 26.59
C PRO A 714 -17.44 -5.36 27.90
N VAL A 715 -17.78 -6.65 27.91
CA VAL A 715 -17.58 -7.55 29.05
C VAL A 715 -16.10 -7.87 29.21
N VAL A 716 -15.46 -8.26 28.10
CA VAL A 716 -14.02 -8.59 28.07
C VAL A 716 -13.17 -7.38 28.47
N LEU A 717 -13.51 -6.18 28.01
CA LEU A 717 -12.82 -4.96 28.38
C LEU A 717 -12.91 -4.70 29.89
N ASN A 718 -14.11 -4.80 30.50
CA ASN A 718 -14.26 -4.65 31.95
C ASN A 718 -13.46 -5.72 32.71
N PHE A 719 -13.53 -6.97 32.25
CA PHE A 719 -12.76 -8.09 32.79
C PHE A 719 -11.25 -7.80 32.76
N LEU A 720 -10.71 -7.34 31.63
CA LEU A 720 -9.29 -7.01 31.48
C LEU A 720 -8.86 -5.85 32.40
N HIS A 721 -9.72 -4.85 32.61
CA HIS A 721 -9.44 -3.78 33.58
C HIS A 721 -9.40 -4.27 35.02
N ILE A 722 -10.33 -5.15 35.41
CA ILE A 722 -10.28 -5.80 36.73
C ILE A 722 -9.01 -6.65 36.84
N LEU A 723 -8.67 -7.40 35.79
CA LEU A 723 -7.48 -8.24 35.74
C LEU A 723 -6.18 -7.45 35.99
N VAL A 724 -6.07 -6.24 35.46
CA VAL A 724 -4.91 -5.36 35.66
C VAL A 724 -4.98 -4.56 36.97
N SER A 725 -6.13 -4.49 37.63
CA SER A 725 -6.32 -3.70 38.85
C SER A 725 -5.36 -4.13 39.99
N VAL A 726 -5.08 -5.42 40.12
CA VAL A 726 -4.13 -5.96 41.11
C VAL A 726 -2.72 -5.38 40.92
N ARG A 727 -2.25 -5.27 39.67
CA ARG A 727 -0.98 -4.62 39.32
C ARG A 727 -0.99 -3.15 39.71
N ASN A 728 -2.09 -2.44 39.47
CA ASN A 728 -2.19 -1.01 39.80
C ASN A 728 -2.20 -0.76 41.31
N THR A 729 -2.87 -1.61 42.10
CA THR A 729 -2.82 -1.56 43.56
C THR A 729 -1.39 -1.70 44.08
N ILE A 730 -0.61 -2.64 43.52
CA ILE A 730 0.79 -2.84 43.89
C ILE A 730 1.65 -1.63 43.50
N ARG A 731 1.44 -1.06 42.31
CA ARG A 731 2.15 0.17 41.88
C ARG A 731 1.88 1.35 42.79
N LYS A 732 0.65 1.50 43.31
CA LYS A 732 0.32 2.54 44.30
C LYS A 732 1.11 2.36 45.59
N ILE A 733 1.17 1.14 46.13
CA ILE A 733 1.94 0.82 47.34
C ILE A 733 3.45 1.03 47.12
N LEU A 734 3.97 0.68 45.95
CA LEU A 734 5.37 0.93 45.58
C LEU A 734 5.69 2.43 45.50
N SER A 735 4.70 3.27 45.16
CA SER A 735 4.85 4.72 44.98
C SER A 735 4.59 5.50 46.28
N SER A 736 3.82 4.96 47.22
CA SER A 736 3.55 5.60 48.53
C SER A 736 4.78 5.64 49.44
N GLY A 737 5.80 4.83 49.15
CA GLY A 737 7.01 4.73 49.98
C GLY A 737 6.89 3.79 51.17
N SER A 738 5.79 3.02 51.27
CA SER A 738 5.54 2.09 52.38
C SER A 738 6.52 0.91 52.45
N ILE A 739 7.16 0.55 51.33
CA ILE A 739 8.10 -0.57 51.25
C ILE A 739 9.53 -0.05 51.40
N THR A 740 10.18 -0.42 52.51
CA THR A 740 11.57 -0.04 52.84
C THR A 740 12.61 -1.02 52.29
N ASP A 741 12.27 -2.30 52.12
CA ASP A 741 13.18 -3.29 51.56
C ASP A 741 13.43 -3.03 50.07
N SER A 742 14.67 -2.67 49.75
CA SER A 742 15.12 -2.44 48.38
C SER A 742 15.05 -3.71 47.51
N SER A 743 15.18 -4.90 48.10
CA SER A 743 15.17 -6.16 47.34
C SER A 743 13.74 -6.54 46.92
N CYS A 744 12.79 -6.52 47.85
CA CYS A 744 11.36 -6.68 47.61
C CYS A 744 10.85 -5.64 46.62
N LYS A 745 11.17 -4.36 46.82
CA LYS A 745 10.79 -3.27 45.92
C LYS A 745 11.26 -3.54 44.48
N LYS A 746 12.48 -4.04 44.30
CA LYS A 746 13.02 -4.40 42.99
C LYS A 746 12.23 -5.55 42.34
N ARG A 747 12.00 -6.66 43.06
CA ARG A 747 11.24 -7.82 42.53
C ARG A 747 9.81 -7.44 42.14
N LEU A 748 9.14 -6.61 42.94
CA LEU A 748 7.78 -6.13 42.64
C LEU A 748 7.71 -5.22 41.40
N TYR A 749 8.68 -4.30 41.23
CA TYR A 749 8.77 -3.52 40.00
C TYR A 749 9.05 -4.41 38.78
N GLU A 750 9.97 -5.37 38.90
CA GLU A 750 10.29 -6.32 37.83
C GLU A 750 9.07 -7.18 37.45
N ALA A 751 8.28 -7.64 38.42
CA ALA A 751 7.02 -8.33 38.16
C ALA A 751 6.00 -7.43 37.45
N CYS A 752 5.84 -6.18 37.88
CA CYS A 752 4.90 -5.23 37.27
C CYS A 752 5.27 -4.86 35.83
N ASP A 753 6.58 -4.72 35.55
CA ASP A 753 7.10 -4.43 34.22
C ASP A 753 7.03 -5.67 33.31
N ARG A 754 7.39 -6.86 33.81
CA ARG A 754 7.25 -8.12 33.06
C ARG A 754 5.80 -8.37 32.64
N PHE A 755 4.86 -8.21 33.57
CA PHE A 755 3.44 -8.41 33.30
C PHE A 755 2.94 -7.45 32.20
N ARG A 756 3.31 -6.17 32.25
CA ARG A 756 2.95 -5.16 31.22
C ARG A 756 3.63 -5.41 29.87
N ASP A 757 4.95 -5.58 29.87
CA ASP A 757 5.78 -5.46 28.66
C ASP A 757 6.04 -6.79 27.95
N ILE A 758 5.77 -7.92 28.62
CA ILE A 758 6.06 -9.26 28.09
C ILE A 758 4.79 -10.12 28.14
N ASP A 759 4.22 -10.36 29.31
CA ASP A 759 3.17 -11.38 29.47
C ASP A 759 1.85 -10.93 28.79
N LEU A 760 1.41 -9.69 29.00
CA LEU A 760 0.23 -9.13 28.32
C LEU A 760 0.47 -8.92 26.81
N VAL A 761 1.67 -8.48 26.41
CA VAL A 761 2.04 -8.34 24.99
C VAL A 761 1.93 -9.68 24.26
N ASN A 762 2.37 -10.78 24.89
CA ASN A 762 2.24 -12.13 24.34
C ASN A 762 0.78 -12.59 24.21
N SER A 763 -0.12 -11.95 24.96
CA SER A 763 -1.57 -12.15 24.94
C SER A 763 -2.29 -11.28 23.90
N GLY A 764 -1.57 -10.40 23.18
CA GLY A 764 -2.18 -9.42 22.28
C GLY A 764 -2.83 -8.24 23.01
N ILE A 765 -2.44 -8.01 24.27
CA ILE A 765 -2.96 -6.92 25.10
C ILE A 765 -1.88 -5.86 25.24
N ARG A 766 -2.21 -4.63 24.84
CA ARG A 766 -1.42 -3.45 25.15
C ARG A 766 -1.89 -2.90 26.49
N LEU A 767 -0.94 -2.56 27.36
CA LEU A 767 -1.20 -1.88 28.62
C LEU A 767 -0.29 -0.65 28.73
N GLN A 768 -0.88 0.54 28.81
CA GLN A 768 -0.17 1.81 28.84
C GLN A 768 -0.51 2.61 30.10
N ASP A 769 0.51 2.89 30.90
CA ASP A 769 0.36 3.65 32.13
C ASP A 769 0.12 5.15 31.81
N ARG A 770 -0.96 5.71 32.37
CA ARG A 770 -1.29 7.14 32.24
C ARG A 770 -0.91 7.99 33.45
N ALA A 771 -0.72 7.36 34.61
CA ALA A 771 -0.17 7.97 35.81
C ALA A 771 1.30 7.58 36.00
N THR A 772 2.17 8.57 36.15
CA THR A 772 3.57 8.36 36.55
C THR A 772 3.65 8.01 38.03
N ALA A 773 4.80 7.51 38.50
CA ALA A 773 5.02 7.28 39.93
C ALA A 773 4.86 8.57 40.77
N ILE A 774 5.15 9.73 40.17
CA ILE A 774 4.96 11.04 40.81
C ILE A 774 3.47 11.36 40.91
N ASP A 775 2.70 11.11 39.85
CA ASP A 775 1.25 11.33 39.85
C ASP A 775 0.56 10.46 40.90
N LEU A 776 0.92 9.17 40.95
CA LEU A 776 0.44 8.23 41.97
C LEU A 776 0.78 8.70 43.39
N SER A 777 1.99 9.21 43.62
CA SER A 777 2.39 9.76 44.93
C SER A 777 1.62 11.04 45.32
N ARG A 778 1.07 11.75 44.32
CA ARG A 778 0.21 12.94 44.51
C ARG A 778 -1.27 12.58 44.59
N GLY A 779 -1.64 11.30 44.49
CA GLY A 779 -3.03 10.85 44.46
C GLY A 779 -3.74 11.02 43.10
N LEU A 780 -3.00 11.35 42.04
CA LEU A 780 -3.53 11.43 40.67
C LEU A 780 -3.49 10.03 40.04
N ASP A 781 -4.59 9.31 40.17
CA ASP A 781 -4.72 7.92 39.73
C ASP A 781 -5.61 7.81 38.49
N ILE A 782 -5.02 8.06 37.32
CA ILE A 782 -5.67 7.78 36.05
C ILE A 782 -5.50 6.29 35.73
N SER A 783 -6.61 5.58 35.56
CA SER A 783 -6.58 4.17 35.16
C SER A 783 -5.75 4.00 33.88
N PRO A 784 -4.91 2.96 33.79
CA PRO A 784 -4.13 2.72 32.60
C PRO A 784 -5.04 2.44 31.41
N PHE A 785 -4.53 2.72 30.22
CA PHE A 785 -5.20 2.35 28.99
C PHE A 785 -4.89 0.88 28.70
N ILE A 786 -5.92 0.13 28.30
CA ILE A 786 -5.83 -1.26 27.91
C ILE A 786 -6.57 -1.50 26.60
N GLY A 787 -6.17 -2.52 25.85
CA GLY A 787 -6.90 -2.89 24.65
C GLY A 787 -6.25 -4.01 23.89
N LEU A 788 -7.01 -4.58 22.96
CA LEU A 788 -6.54 -5.64 22.08
C LEU A 788 -5.87 -5.04 20.86
N VAL A 789 -4.60 -5.36 20.65
CA VAL A 789 -3.82 -4.92 19.49
C VAL A 789 -3.20 -6.16 18.84
N ASP A 790 -2.97 -6.13 17.53
CA ASP A 790 -2.33 -7.25 16.85
C ASP A 790 -1.01 -7.61 17.54
N LYS A 791 -0.87 -8.90 17.89
CA LYS A 791 0.31 -9.40 18.60
C LYS A 791 1.61 -9.16 17.84
N LYS A 792 1.62 -9.31 16.51
CA LYS A 792 2.80 -9.08 15.67
C LYS A 792 3.24 -7.62 15.75
N PHE A 793 2.26 -6.70 15.71
CA PHE A 793 2.51 -5.27 15.84
C PHE A 793 3.09 -4.90 17.23
N LEU A 794 2.57 -5.49 18.31
CA LEU A 794 3.14 -5.25 19.65
C LEU A 794 4.56 -5.80 19.79
N ILE A 795 4.84 -6.97 19.21
CA ILE A 795 6.19 -7.57 19.24
C ILE A 795 7.18 -6.72 18.44
N SER A 796 6.80 -6.24 17.25
CA SER A 796 7.67 -5.38 16.44
C SER A 796 7.97 -4.06 17.16
N GLU A 797 6.97 -3.41 17.73
CA GLU A 797 7.15 -2.18 18.51
C GLU A 797 8.08 -2.37 19.72
N HIS A 798 7.93 -3.50 20.43
CA HIS A 798 8.79 -3.83 21.56
C HIS A 798 10.25 -4.07 21.13
N SER A 799 10.45 -4.72 19.97
CA SER A 799 11.79 -4.94 19.40
C SER A 799 12.45 -3.63 18.97
N GLU A 800 11.73 -2.74 18.30
CA GLU A 800 12.23 -1.41 17.90
C GLU A 800 12.59 -0.55 19.11
N SER A 801 11.76 -0.57 20.15
CA SER A 801 12.01 0.18 21.39
C SER A 801 13.29 -0.29 22.09
N LYS A 802 13.58 -1.60 22.05
CA LYS A 802 14.85 -2.16 22.54
C LYS A 802 16.03 -1.68 21.69
N THR A 803 15.93 -1.77 20.37
CA THR A 803 16.98 -1.32 19.44
C THR A 803 17.30 0.15 19.62
N LYS A 804 16.29 1.03 19.62
CA LYS A 804 16.45 2.48 19.86
C LYS A 804 17.09 2.77 21.22
N ARG A 805 16.76 1.99 22.26
CA ARG A 805 17.37 2.14 23.59
C ARG A 805 18.85 1.73 23.60
N VAL A 806 19.24 0.71 22.84
CA VAL A 806 20.65 0.30 22.67
C VAL A 806 21.41 1.36 21.88
N GLU A 807 20.89 1.81 20.75
CA GLU A 807 21.48 2.88 19.93
C GLU A 807 21.67 4.16 20.74
N THR A 808 20.63 4.60 21.48
CA THR A 808 20.72 5.78 22.34
C THR A 808 21.78 5.63 23.42
N LYS A 809 21.98 4.42 23.98
CA LYS A 809 23.05 4.14 24.94
C LYS A 809 24.43 4.22 24.28
N VAL A 810 24.58 3.65 23.09
CA VAL A 810 25.85 3.68 22.33
C VAL A 810 26.21 5.11 21.94
N ILE A 811 25.27 5.88 21.37
CA ILE A 811 25.47 7.30 21.05
C ILE A 811 25.85 8.09 22.30
N LYS A 812 25.14 7.89 23.42
CA LYS A 812 25.49 8.54 24.70
C LYS A 812 26.89 8.16 25.17
N GLU A 813 27.35 6.94 24.91
CA GLU A 813 28.69 6.49 25.30
C GLU A 813 29.77 7.05 24.38
N ILE A 814 29.53 7.14 23.07
CA ILE A 814 30.42 7.80 22.11
C ILE A 814 30.58 9.29 22.46
N VAL A 815 29.47 10.00 22.67
CA VAL A 815 29.49 11.42 23.09
C VAL A 815 30.22 11.60 24.42
N LYS A 816 30.08 10.65 25.36
CA LYS A 816 30.84 10.68 26.63
C LYS A 816 32.34 10.50 26.42
N GLN A 817 32.78 9.68 25.47
CA GLN A 817 34.20 9.46 25.18
C GLN A 817 34.80 10.66 24.44
N GLU A 818 34.11 11.19 23.41
CA GLU A 818 34.57 12.35 22.65
C GLU A 818 34.72 13.60 23.51
N THR A 819 33.83 13.81 24.48
CA THR A 819 33.90 14.97 25.40
C THR A 819 34.99 14.86 26.47
N GLY A 820 35.73 13.76 26.56
CA GLY A 820 36.75 13.55 27.61
C GLY A 820 37.93 14.53 27.57
N HIS A 821 38.26 15.09 26.40
CA HIS A 821 39.36 16.06 26.26
C HIS A 821 39.08 17.41 26.92
N ILE A 822 37.80 17.74 27.15
CA ILE A 822 37.40 19.01 27.77
C ILE A 822 37.71 18.94 29.26
N PRO A 823 38.53 19.85 29.82
CA PRO A 823 38.78 19.84 31.24
C PRO A 823 37.50 20.21 32.03
N PRO A 824 37.32 19.69 33.26
CA PRO A 824 36.09 19.88 34.02
C PRO A 824 35.71 21.34 34.25
N TRP A 825 36.70 22.21 34.46
CA TRP A 825 36.49 23.65 34.67
C TRP A 825 36.07 24.42 33.41
N GLU A 826 36.13 23.82 32.22
CA GLU A 826 35.63 24.39 30.96
C GLU A 826 34.27 23.82 30.55
N LEU A 827 33.81 22.75 31.21
CA LEU A 827 32.65 21.95 30.80
C LEU A 827 31.40 22.78 30.49
N PHE A 828 31.13 23.80 31.30
CA PHE A 828 29.93 24.62 31.18
C PHE A 828 30.19 26.02 30.62
N LEU A 829 31.45 26.43 30.46
CA LEU A 829 31.80 27.80 30.04
C LEU A 829 31.34 28.10 28.61
N SER A 830 31.12 27.06 27.79
CA SER A 830 30.59 27.17 26.43
C SER A 830 29.05 27.26 26.37
N GLU A 831 28.32 26.92 27.44
CA GLU A 831 26.85 26.93 27.49
C GLU A 831 26.28 28.30 27.88
N VAL A 832 26.76 29.35 27.21
CA VAL A 832 26.37 30.76 27.44
C VAL A 832 24.90 31.04 27.08
N ASP A 833 24.27 30.16 26.30
CA ASP A 833 22.83 30.17 26.00
C ASP A 833 21.97 29.73 27.21
N LYS A 834 22.55 28.99 28.16
CA LYS A 834 21.84 28.45 29.34
C LYS A 834 22.24 29.10 30.65
N TYR A 835 23.45 29.64 30.74
CA TYR A 835 24.03 30.13 31.99
C TYR A 835 24.72 31.49 31.81
N SER A 836 24.46 32.42 32.73
CA SER A 836 24.99 33.79 32.64
C SER A 836 26.19 34.07 33.54
N LYS A 837 26.37 33.29 34.63
CA LYS A 837 27.47 33.45 35.59
C LYS A 837 28.01 32.11 36.05
N PHE A 838 29.32 32.06 36.28
CA PHE A 838 30.05 30.87 36.70
C PHE A 838 30.91 31.16 37.93
N ASP A 839 31.19 30.16 38.75
CA ASP A 839 32.11 30.27 39.87
C ASP A 839 33.58 30.05 39.45
N SER A 840 34.50 30.07 40.42
CA SER A 840 35.94 29.88 40.17
C SER A 840 36.32 28.47 39.66
N LYS A 841 35.39 27.51 39.70
CA LYS A 841 35.55 26.16 39.13
C LYS A 841 34.86 26.03 37.77
N GLY A 842 34.33 27.10 37.20
CA GLY A 842 33.55 27.06 35.95
C GLY A 842 32.16 26.47 36.10
N MET A 843 31.65 26.31 37.33
CA MET A 843 30.30 25.82 37.58
C MET A 843 29.27 26.94 37.41
N PRO A 844 28.15 26.70 36.69
CA PRO A 844 27.08 27.67 36.58
C PRO A 844 26.47 28.01 37.95
N THR A 845 26.26 29.29 38.19
CA THR A 845 25.58 29.81 39.39
C THR A 845 24.23 30.42 39.06
N HIS A 846 24.07 30.95 37.84
CA HIS A 846 22.86 31.62 37.38
C HIS A 846 22.41 31.09 36.01
N ASP A 847 21.11 31.06 35.77
CA ASP A 847 20.53 30.74 34.46
C ASP A 847 20.76 31.86 33.44
N ALA A 848 20.36 31.64 32.18
CA ALA A 848 20.50 32.61 31.10
C ALA A 848 19.78 33.94 31.35
N SER A 849 18.72 33.93 32.17
CA SER A 849 17.98 35.13 32.55
C SER A 849 18.63 35.90 33.71
N GLY A 850 19.71 35.37 34.28
CA GLY A 850 20.42 35.98 35.40
C GLY A 850 19.84 35.63 36.77
N ASN A 851 18.96 34.62 36.87
CA ASN A 851 18.44 34.15 38.17
C ASN A 851 19.34 33.08 38.76
N GLU A 852 19.50 33.06 40.09
CA GLU A 852 20.26 32.01 40.77
C GLU A 852 19.66 30.61 40.53
N LEU A 853 20.52 29.65 40.24
CA LEU A 853 20.11 28.27 40.01
C LEU A 853 19.62 27.62 41.30
N THR A 854 18.54 26.86 41.20
CA THR A 854 18.00 26.12 42.35
C THR A 854 19.00 25.09 42.88
N LYS A 855 18.91 24.76 44.18
CA LYS A 855 19.75 23.70 44.80
C LYS A 855 19.70 22.36 44.07
N SER A 856 18.55 22.02 43.47
CA SER A 856 18.39 20.79 42.68
C SER A 856 19.18 20.86 41.36
N ALA A 857 19.14 22.02 40.69
CA ALA A 857 19.91 22.27 39.47
C ALA A 857 21.43 22.23 39.76
N LEU A 858 21.89 22.91 40.81
CA LEU A 858 23.30 22.88 41.24
C LEU A 858 23.77 21.45 41.55
N LYS A 859 22.95 20.64 42.24
CA LYS A 859 23.28 19.24 42.53
C LYS A 859 23.38 18.38 41.26
N LYS A 860 22.58 18.65 40.23
CA LYS A 860 22.68 17.99 38.92
C LYS A 860 23.97 18.40 38.20
N LEU A 861 24.28 19.70 38.15
CA LEU A 861 25.52 20.23 37.57
C LEU A 861 26.75 19.66 38.27
N GLN A 862 26.74 19.58 39.59
CA GLN A 862 27.87 19.04 40.36
C GLN A 862 28.12 17.56 40.01
N LYS A 863 27.06 16.77 39.80
CA LYS A 863 27.20 15.38 39.34
C LYS A 863 27.82 15.31 37.95
N LEU A 864 27.45 16.21 37.04
CA LEU A 864 28.02 16.28 35.69
C LEU A 864 29.50 16.69 35.73
N TYR A 865 29.85 17.66 36.58
CA TYR A 865 31.22 18.09 36.80
C TYR A 865 32.10 16.95 37.33
N ILE A 866 31.68 16.26 38.39
CA ILE A 866 32.41 15.10 38.95
C ILE A 866 32.53 13.97 37.92
N ALA A 867 31.48 13.74 37.11
CA ALA A 867 31.55 12.76 36.03
C ALA A 867 32.54 13.19 34.94
N GLN A 868 32.67 14.49 34.65
CA GLN A 868 33.66 15.02 33.73
C GLN A 868 35.08 14.94 34.31
N GLU A 869 35.30 15.18 35.60
CA GLU A 869 36.61 14.97 36.25
C GLU A 869 37.13 13.56 36.02
N LYS A 870 36.26 12.55 36.22
CA LYS A 870 36.62 11.15 35.95
C LYS A 870 36.91 10.89 34.47
N ARG A 871 36.12 11.47 33.56
CA ARG A 871 36.32 11.33 32.10
C ARG A 871 37.60 11.98 31.62
N HIS A 872 37.87 13.20 32.08
CA HIS A 872 39.08 13.94 31.74
C HIS A 872 40.33 13.28 32.30
N ALA A 873 40.28 12.79 33.54
CA ALA A 873 41.37 12.00 34.11
C ALA A 873 41.64 10.72 33.29
N ALA A 874 40.59 10.01 32.86
CA ALA A 874 40.75 8.85 31.99
C ALA A 874 41.32 9.21 30.60
N PHE A 875 40.90 10.34 30.02
CA PHE A 875 41.44 10.86 28.77
C PHE A 875 42.93 11.21 28.89
N LEU A 876 43.34 11.93 29.94
CA LEU A 876 44.74 12.25 30.19
C LEU A 876 45.59 10.98 30.34
N LYS A 877 45.08 9.98 31.09
CA LYS A 877 45.75 8.68 31.23
C LYS A 877 45.87 7.90 29.91
N SER A 878 44.99 8.17 28.93
CA SER A 878 45.10 7.56 27.60
C SER A 878 46.08 8.27 26.65
N LYS A 879 46.56 9.46 27.04
CA LYS A 879 47.59 10.24 26.33
C LYS A 879 49.00 10.02 26.86
N GLU A 880 49.12 9.63 28.13
CA GLU A 880 50.33 9.04 28.73
C GLU A 880 50.59 7.65 28.13
#